data_AF-L7W3C5-F1
#
_entry.id   AF-L7W3C5-F1
#
_cell.length_a   1.000
_cell.length_b   1.000
_cell.length_c   1.000
_cell.angle_alpha   90.00
_cell.angle_beta   90.00
_cell.angle_gamma   90.00
#
_symmetry.space_group_name_H-M   'P 1'
#
loop_
_entity.id
_entity.type
_entity.pdbx_description
1 polymer ?
#
loop_
_entity_poly.entity_id
_entity_poly.type
_entity_poly.pdbx_seq_one_letter_code
_entity_poly.pdbx_strand_id
1 'polypeptide(L)'
;MRKSKIILLFIVLALAKADYLLAQQNETSSRPKIGLVLSGGGAKGLAHIGTLKIIDSLGIKIDYIAGTSMGAIIGSSYASGYTGKQLDSIFKTLDFDKIISDDIPRSAKTFFERRSNEKYAITLPFKDFQVQIPSSLSKGQNIYDLLSGLLYHVKDIDDFSELPIPFLCIATDITTGEEVVLDSGYLPKAVNASGALPSLFAPVDINGKLLIDGGVTDNYPIQKLRDRGMDIIIGVDVQDDLKSLEELDSALDILSQINNFRTINDMKEKAPETDVYIMPDISSFSVVSFEKGREIIKKGELAARRQMEQLKALSATDYQKPELQIKARDSVYINDINVDGNNNYTRAYIVGRFKVKTPGKIAYDDINIAINNLQASDNFAKINYEIIGSGEDATLNIEVVESDVRNYLRLGLHYDELLRSAALINLSRKNVLFNSDIISADVIVGDNLRYNFDYYIDKGRYWSIGIHSEFLKFQKDVKASLVQEIGNIPSLGVNNIDLEYRDWTQQLYVQTRINKSINFISGAEIKTLDVFTETLTTPDPDDNDITDFSNGTLGSIYGKVLLDSYDNAFLPSSGWRIDGDFHLYLFNTEFGERFNEFSMAQLQVGRAQSFGNLTLRGNAHIGITIGDTDNSAMDFFLGGYGSRRINNLVPFFGYDFISAGGDTIIKALFEIDYEIFKKNHIIFSSNFASVEDNLFETKDWFTNARYTGYAIGYGMETFLGPIEVKYTFSPQQDDGQVFVNLGFRF
;
A
#
# COMPACT_ATOMS: atom_id res chain seq x y z
N MET A 1 -43.56 28.11 83.93
CA MET A 1 -42.53 28.12 82.86
C MET A 1 -41.45 27.02 82.93
N ARG A 2 -41.27 26.26 84.03
CA ARG A 2 -40.22 25.21 84.12
C ARG A 2 -40.55 23.85 83.46
N LYS A 3 -41.82 23.40 83.46
CA LYS A 3 -42.20 22.09 82.87
C LYS A 3 -42.15 22.03 81.34
N SER A 4 -42.43 23.15 80.64
CA SER A 4 -42.40 23.20 79.17
C SER A 4 -40.97 23.18 78.59
N LYS A 5 -39.98 23.74 79.30
CA LYS A 5 -38.57 23.69 78.87
C LYS A 5 -37.94 22.29 78.97
N ILE A 6 -38.38 21.46 79.92
CA ILE A 6 -37.86 20.10 80.10
C ILE A 6 -38.39 19.17 78.98
N ILE A 7 -39.66 19.34 78.60
CA ILE A 7 -40.25 18.56 77.48
C ILE A 7 -39.59 18.94 76.15
N LEU A 8 -39.33 20.24 75.93
CA LEU A 8 -38.62 20.69 74.73
C LEU A 8 -37.19 20.13 74.66
N LEU A 9 -36.47 20.07 75.79
CA LEU A 9 -35.13 19.49 75.86
C LEU A 9 -35.13 17.97 75.58
N PHE A 10 -36.14 17.24 76.08
CA PHE A 10 -36.30 15.82 75.79
C PHE A 10 -36.65 15.54 74.32
N ILE A 11 -37.47 16.39 73.70
CA ILE A 11 -37.80 16.29 72.26
C ILE A 11 -36.58 16.59 71.41
N VAL A 12 -35.78 17.61 71.76
CA VAL A 12 -34.54 17.95 71.04
C VAL A 12 -33.49 16.84 71.18
N LEU A 13 -33.34 16.24 72.37
CA LEU A 13 -32.43 15.10 72.58
C LEU A 13 -32.91 13.82 71.88
N ALA A 14 -34.23 13.60 71.77
CA ALA A 14 -34.80 12.47 71.05
C ALA A 14 -34.63 12.63 69.52
N LEU A 15 -34.81 13.85 69.00
CA LEU A 15 -34.58 14.17 67.58
C LEU A 15 -33.09 14.08 67.24
N ALA A 16 -32.19 14.58 68.10
CA ALA A 16 -30.75 14.46 67.89
C ALA A 16 -30.26 13.00 67.91
N LYS A 17 -30.89 12.12 68.72
CA LYS A 17 -30.62 10.68 68.68
C LYS A 17 -31.21 9.99 67.46
N ALA A 18 -32.39 10.42 66.99
CA ALA A 18 -33.00 9.89 65.78
C ALA A 18 -32.17 10.25 64.53
N ASP A 19 -31.63 11.47 64.46
CA ASP A 19 -30.71 11.89 63.40
C ASP A 19 -29.37 11.14 63.48
N TYR A 20 -28.86 10.85 64.69
CA TYR A 20 -27.64 10.03 64.85
C TYR A 20 -27.86 8.56 64.44
N LEU A 21 -29.03 7.99 64.74
CA LEU A 21 -29.41 6.62 64.35
C LEU A 21 -29.74 6.50 62.86
N LEU A 22 -30.33 7.53 62.25
CA LEU A 22 -30.53 7.62 60.79
C LEU A 22 -29.22 7.88 60.04
N ALA A 23 -28.28 8.63 60.63
CA ALA A 23 -26.94 8.82 60.08
C ALA A 23 -26.07 7.54 60.15
N GLN A 24 -26.24 6.71 61.19
CA GLN A 24 -25.58 5.40 61.29
C GLN A 24 -26.21 4.31 60.39
N GLN A 25 -27.43 4.50 59.88
CA GLN A 25 -28.04 3.58 58.92
C GLN A 25 -27.70 3.90 57.45
N ASN A 26 -26.99 5.01 57.19
CA ASN A 26 -26.55 5.43 55.85
C ASN A 26 -25.04 5.23 55.62
N GLU A 27 -24.41 4.29 56.33
CA GLU A 27 -23.24 3.62 55.73
C GLU A 27 -23.77 2.73 54.60
N THR A 28 -24.11 3.33 53.46
CA THR A 28 -24.11 2.61 52.20
C THR A 28 -22.71 2.05 52.04
N SER A 29 -22.53 0.77 52.36
CA SER A 29 -21.39 -0.03 51.98
C SER A 29 -21.18 0.20 50.48
N SER A 30 -20.30 1.14 50.12
CA SER A 30 -20.02 1.46 48.73
C SER A 30 -19.51 0.18 48.09
N ARG A 31 -20.11 -0.22 46.97
CA ARG A 31 -19.61 -1.38 46.23
C ARG A 31 -18.09 -1.26 46.05
N PRO A 32 -17.31 -2.34 46.17
CA PRO A 32 -15.88 -2.29 45.89
C PRO A 32 -15.66 -1.78 44.47
N LYS A 33 -14.68 -0.89 44.31
CA LYS A 33 -14.26 -0.38 42.99
C LYS A 33 -13.43 -1.45 42.28
N ILE A 34 -13.83 -1.79 41.07
CA ILE A 34 -13.23 -2.87 40.30
C ILE A 34 -12.35 -2.30 39.19
N GLY A 35 -11.05 -2.53 39.29
CA GLY A 35 -10.08 -2.29 38.22
C GLY A 35 -9.97 -3.46 37.25
N LEU A 36 -9.69 -3.18 35.99
CA LEU A 36 -9.35 -4.18 34.97
C LEU A 36 -7.96 -3.90 34.37
N VAL A 37 -7.03 -4.84 34.53
CA VAL A 37 -5.69 -4.78 33.90
C VAL A 37 -5.66 -5.70 32.69
N LEU A 38 -5.21 -5.18 31.54
CA LEU A 38 -5.06 -5.93 30.29
C LEU A 38 -3.61 -5.84 29.80
N SER A 39 -2.90 -6.97 29.78
CA SER A 39 -1.50 -7.02 29.33
C SER A 39 -1.31 -6.87 27.83
N GLY A 40 -0.09 -6.53 27.43
CA GLY A 40 0.38 -6.65 26.06
C GLY A 40 0.75 -8.09 25.66
N GLY A 41 0.69 -8.37 24.36
CA GLY A 41 1.00 -9.69 23.80
C GLY A 41 0.81 -9.82 22.28
N GLY A 42 0.76 -8.71 21.54
CA GLY A 42 0.45 -8.72 20.10
C GLY A 42 -0.88 -9.44 19.82
N ALA A 43 -0.90 -10.34 18.83
CA ALA A 43 -2.06 -11.16 18.47
C ALA A 43 -2.68 -11.92 19.66
N LYS A 44 -1.89 -12.31 20.66
CA LYS A 44 -2.36 -13.02 21.86
C LYS A 44 -3.35 -12.18 22.68
N GLY A 45 -3.23 -10.86 22.63
CA GLY A 45 -4.13 -9.94 23.30
C GLY A 45 -5.58 -9.97 22.79
N LEU A 46 -5.86 -10.62 21.66
CA LEU A 46 -7.23 -10.90 21.24
C LEU A 46 -8.01 -11.76 22.26
N ALA A 47 -7.30 -12.50 23.13
CA ALA A 47 -7.93 -13.25 24.22
C ALA A 47 -8.67 -12.35 25.21
N HIS A 48 -8.25 -11.08 25.36
CA HIS A 48 -8.94 -10.09 26.19
C HIS A 48 -10.42 -9.95 25.79
N ILE A 49 -10.73 -9.99 24.49
CA ILE A 49 -12.11 -9.90 23.98
C ILE A 49 -12.95 -11.07 24.52
N GLY A 50 -12.40 -12.27 24.57
CA GLY A 50 -13.04 -13.46 25.13
C GLY A 50 -13.37 -13.30 26.60
N THR A 51 -12.44 -12.75 27.38
CA THR A 51 -12.64 -12.44 28.80
C THR A 51 -13.70 -11.36 29.00
N LEU A 52 -13.64 -10.27 28.23
CA LEU A 52 -14.60 -9.16 28.28
C LEU A 52 -16.04 -9.63 28.01
N LYS A 53 -16.24 -10.58 27.08
CA LYS A 53 -17.56 -11.19 26.84
C LYS A 53 -18.13 -11.88 28.09
N ILE A 54 -17.28 -12.51 28.90
CA ILE A 54 -17.70 -13.15 30.16
C ILE A 54 -18.01 -12.09 31.21
N ILE A 55 -17.14 -11.07 31.36
CA ILE A 55 -17.35 -9.93 32.28
C ILE A 55 -18.69 -9.23 31.98
N ASP A 56 -18.97 -8.92 30.71
CA ASP A 56 -20.25 -8.34 30.27
C ASP A 56 -21.44 -9.25 30.61
N SER A 57 -21.32 -10.56 30.35
CA SER A 57 -22.40 -11.51 30.58
C SER A 57 -22.77 -11.68 32.06
N LEU A 58 -21.84 -11.37 32.95
CA LEU A 58 -22.02 -11.46 34.40
C LEU A 58 -22.45 -10.13 35.03
N GLY A 59 -22.56 -9.03 34.25
CA GLY A 59 -22.94 -7.74 34.81
C GLY A 59 -21.90 -7.17 35.79
N ILE A 60 -20.62 -7.41 35.54
CA ILE A 60 -19.53 -6.85 36.37
C ILE A 60 -19.26 -5.42 35.91
N LYS A 61 -19.41 -4.46 36.84
CA LYS A 61 -19.15 -3.05 36.57
C LYS A 61 -17.68 -2.70 36.81
N ILE A 62 -16.94 -2.49 35.72
CA ILE A 62 -15.55 -2.02 35.76
C ILE A 62 -15.53 -0.50 35.99
N ASP A 63 -14.67 -0.06 36.91
CA ASP A 63 -14.52 1.34 37.34
C ASP A 63 -13.29 2.03 36.75
N TYR A 64 -12.27 1.26 36.40
CA TYR A 64 -11.05 1.79 35.79
C TYR A 64 -10.37 0.70 34.98
N ILE A 65 -9.82 1.05 33.82
CA ILE A 65 -9.06 0.13 32.96
C ILE A 65 -7.64 0.63 32.80
N ALA A 66 -6.67 -0.28 32.91
CA ALA A 66 -5.28 -0.04 32.56
C ALA A 66 -4.84 -1.09 31.53
N GLY A 67 -4.24 -0.63 30.43
CA GLY A 67 -3.82 -1.51 29.35
C GLY A 67 -2.42 -1.21 28.82
N THR A 68 -1.77 -2.23 28.28
CA THR A 68 -0.49 -2.09 27.57
C THR A 68 -0.55 -2.78 26.21
N SER A 69 -0.01 -2.15 25.15
CA SER A 69 0.03 -2.72 23.79
C SER A 69 -1.35 -3.16 23.29
N MET A 70 -1.52 -4.42 22.87
CA MET A 70 -2.83 -4.96 22.52
C MET A 70 -3.87 -4.83 23.65
N GLY A 71 -3.44 -4.89 24.92
CA GLY A 71 -4.29 -4.60 26.07
C GLY A 71 -4.77 -3.14 26.11
N ALA A 72 -3.96 -2.19 25.65
CA ALA A 72 -4.37 -0.79 25.49
C ALA A 72 -5.35 -0.61 24.32
N ILE A 73 -5.13 -1.31 23.20
CA ILE A 73 -6.03 -1.29 22.02
C ILE A 73 -7.42 -1.82 22.38
N ILE A 74 -7.49 -3.02 22.98
CA ILE A 74 -8.77 -3.61 23.41
C ILE A 74 -9.36 -2.84 24.60
N GLY A 75 -8.52 -2.44 25.55
CA GLY A 75 -8.91 -1.72 26.76
C GLY A 75 -9.51 -0.34 26.46
N SER A 76 -8.89 0.46 25.60
CA SER A 76 -9.41 1.77 25.19
C SER A 76 -10.72 1.63 24.42
N SER A 77 -10.83 0.64 23.54
CA SER A 77 -12.07 0.35 22.82
C SER A 77 -13.19 -0.01 23.81
N TYR A 78 -12.95 -0.92 24.75
CA TYR A 78 -13.93 -1.28 25.77
C TYR A 78 -14.28 -0.11 26.71
N ALA A 79 -13.28 0.70 27.08
CA ALA A 79 -13.43 1.91 27.90
C ALA A 79 -14.28 2.98 27.22
N SER A 80 -14.14 3.12 25.89
CA SER A 80 -14.94 4.03 25.06
C SER A 80 -16.41 3.61 24.90
N GLY A 81 -16.80 2.44 25.44
CA GLY A 81 -18.18 1.98 25.52
C GLY A 81 -18.52 0.70 24.76
N TYR A 82 -17.65 0.20 23.87
CA TYR A 82 -17.90 -1.06 23.16
C TYR A 82 -18.03 -2.24 24.14
N THR A 83 -18.94 -3.16 23.85
CA THR A 83 -19.04 -4.45 24.56
C THR A 83 -18.08 -5.47 23.98
N GLY A 84 -17.72 -6.50 24.75
CA GLY A 84 -16.90 -7.61 24.27
C GLY A 84 -17.50 -8.33 23.05
N LYS A 85 -18.84 -8.35 22.91
CA LYS A 85 -19.51 -8.90 21.71
C LYS A 85 -19.33 -8.02 20.47
N GLN A 86 -19.36 -6.69 20.64
CA GLN A 86 -19.11 -5.75 19.54
C GLN A 86 -17.65 -5.83 19.10
N LEU A 87 -16.71 -5.88 20.05
CA LEU A 87 -15.28 -6.06 19.76
C LEU A 87 -15.02 -7.39 19.02
N ASP A 88 -15.63 -8.49 19.45
CA ASP A 88 -15.57 -9.78 18.76
C ASP A 88 -16.06 -9.68 17.30
N SER A 89 -17.15 -8.94 17.07
CA SER A 89 -17.71 -8.74 15.72
C SER A 89 -16.80 -7.89 14.84
N ILE A 90 -16.27 -6.79 15.37
CA ILE A 90 -15.34 -5.89 14.66
C ILE A 90 -14.08 -6.67 14.28
N PHE A 91 -13.39 -7.26 15.25
CA PHE A 91 -12.08 -7.90 15.04
C PHE A 91 -12.14 -9.17 14.18
N LYS A 92 -13.31 -9.83 14.07
CA LYS A 92 -13.52 -10.94 13.12
C LYS A 92 -13.55 -10.53 11.64
N THR A 93 -13.82 -9.26 11.35
CA THR A 93 -13.93 -8.74 9.98
C THR A 93 -12.66 -8.05 9.49
N LEU A 94 -11.70 -7.83 10.39
CA LEU A 94 -10.44 -7.16 10.09
C LEU A 94 -9.48 -8.09 9.33
N ASP A 95 -8.83 -7.53 8.32
CA ASP A 95 -7.73 -8.15 7.59
C ASP A 95 -6.40 -7.71 8.24
N PHE A 96 -5.92 -8.51 9.19
CA PHE A 96 -4.75 -8.14 9.99
C PHE A 96 -3.46 -8.06 9.18
N ASP A 97 -3.34 -8.83 8.10
CA ASP A 97 -2.19 -8.75 7.21
C ASP A 97 -2.04 -7.32 6.68
N LYS A 98 -3.16 -6.70 6.27
CA LYS A 98 -3.22 -5.31 5.81
C LYS A 98 -3.12 -4.26 6.92
N ILE A 99 -3.48 -4.60 8.16
CA ILE A 99 -3.39 -3.64 9.28
C ILE A 99 -1.94 -3.54 9.77
N ILE A 100 -1.23 -4.66 9.75
CA ILE A 100 0.16 -4.74 10.22
C ILE A 100 1.13 -4.35 9.11
N SER A 101 0.84 -4.69 7.85
CA SER A 101 1.58 -4.15 6.72
C SER A 101 1.11 -2.73 6.41
N ASP A 102 2.05 -1.87 6.02
CA ASP A 102 1.70 -0.59 5.41
C ASP A 102 1.53 -0.75 3.90
N ASP A 103 0.89 -1.84 3.45
CA ASP A 103 0.70 -2.09 2.02
C ASP A 103 -0.31 -1.10 1.44
N ILE A 104 0.22 -0.14 0.72
CA ILE A 104 -0.58 0.91 0.10
C ILE A 104 -1.19 0.39 -1.21
N PRO A 105 -2.52 0.49 -1.38
CA PRO A 105 -3.18 0.07 -2.62
C PRO A 105 -2.54 0.72 -3.86
N ARG A 106 -2.38 -0.05 -4.93
CA ARG A 106 -1.83 0.44 -6.21
C ARG A 106 -2.54 1.70 -6.72
N SER A 107 -3.86 1.80 -6.48
CA SER A 107 -4.69 2.94 -6.86
C SER A 107 -4.29 4.26 -6.18
N ALA A 108 -3.72 4.22 -4.98
CA ALA A 108 -3.27 5.41 -4.25
C ALA A 108 -1.96 6.00 -4.82
N LYS A 109 -1.10 5.14 -5.38
CA LYS A 109 0.15 5.54 -6.03
C LYS A 109 -0.10 6.37 -7.30
N THR A 110 0.76 7.35 -7.57
CA THR A 110 0.83 8.05 -8.87
C THR A 110 1.41 7.14 -9.95
N PHE A 111 1.28 7.54 -11.22
CA PHE A 111 1.86 6.78 -12.32
C PHE A 111 3.38 6.67 -12.23
N PHE A 112 4.06 7.75 -11.83
CA PHE A 112 5.49 7.71 -11.57
C PHE A 112 5.84 6.74 -10.43
N GLU A 113 5.12 6.79 -9.30
CA GLU A 113 5.32 5.88 -8.17
C GLU A 113 5.01 4.41 -8.54
N ARG A 114 3.99 4.15 -9.36
CA ARG A 114 3.67 2.81 -9.88
C ARG A 114 4.80 2.30 -10.77
N ARG A 115 5.18 3.08 -11.80
CA ARG A 115 6.26 2.73 -12.73
C ARG A 115 7.57 2.49 -11.98
N SER A 116 7.84 3.25 -10.93
CA SER A 116 8.99 3.07 -10.08
C SER A 116 8.88 1.81 -9.23
N ASN A 117 7.78 1.58 -8.52
CA ASN A 117 7.65 0.44 -7.59
C ASN A 117 7.48 -0.91 -8.29
N GLU A 118 7.02 -0.92 -9.54
CA GLU A 118 6.72 -2.13 -10.31
C GLU A 118 7.91 -2.60 -11.18
N LYS A 119 9.11 -2.03 -11.00
CA LYS A 119 10.32 -2.37 -11.79
C LYS A 119 11.50 -2.91 -10.98
N TYR A 120 11.45 -2.82 -9.65
CA TYR A 120 12.59 -3.15 -8.79
C TYR A 120 12.18 -4.15 -7.71
N ALA A 121 13.01 -5.16 -7.49
CA ALA A 121 12.84 -6.16 -6.43
C ALA A 121 13.26 -5.59 -5.07
N ILE A 122 14.30 -4.76 -5.06
CA ILE A 122 14.93 -4.26 -3.84
C ILE A 122 14.99 -2.74 -3.92
N THR A 123 14.55 -2.06 -2.86
CA THR A 123 14.72 -0.61 -2.67
C THR A 123 15.46 -0.37 -1.37
N LEU A 124 16.64 0.22 -1.46
CA LEU A 124 17.53 0.50 -0.34
C LEU A 124 17.65 2.01 -0.15
N PRO A 125 17.17 2.56 0.97
CA PRO A 125 17.43 3.95 1.30
C PRO A 125 18.90 4.14 1.64
N PHE A 126 19.49 5.29 1.27
CA PHE A 126 20.86 5.61 1.65
C PHE A 126 21.04 7.09 1.99
N LYS A 127 21.95 7.35 2.93
CA LYS A 127 22.35 8.69 3.37
C LYS A 127 23.85 8.69 3.56
N ASP A 128 24.53 9.73 3.07
CA ASP A 128 25.99 9.87 3.17
C ASP A 128 26.76 8.62 2.68
N PHE A 129 26.28 8.03 1.57
CA PHE A 129 26.78 6.78 0.97
C PHE A 129 26.67 5.52 1.83
N GLN A 130 25.93 5.58 2.94
CA GLN A 130 25.62 4.43 3.79
C GLN A 130 24.19 3.96 3.54
N VAL A 131 24.04 2.67 3.24
CA VAL A 131 22.73 2.03 3.16
C VAL A 131 22.10 2.03 4.53
N GLN A 132 20.87 2.51 4.62
CA GLN A 132 20.08 2.47 5.84
C GLN A 132 19.18 1.25 5.83
N ILE A 133 19.13 0.55 6.96
CA ILE A 133 18.10 -0.46 7.21
C ILE A 133 16.95 0.27 7.91
N PRO A 134 15.70 0.11 7.44
CA PRO A 134 14.55 0.67 8.13
C PRO A 134 14.53 0.24 9.61
N SER A 135 14.21 1.17 10.51
CA SER A 135 14.12 0.89 11.95
C SER A 135 12.90 0.06 12.32
N SER A 136 11.88 0.01 11.45
CA SER A 136 10.67 -0.79 11.61
C SER A 136 10.17 -1.34 10.28
N LEU A 137 9.42 -2.44 10.32
CA LEU A 137 8.79 -3.05 9.13
C LEU A 137 7.55 -2.26 8.65
N SER A 138 6.84 -1.62 9.58
CA SER A 138 5.67 -0.76 9.34
C SER A 138 5.83 0.56 10.10
N LYS A 139 5.24 1.63 9.57
CA LYS A 139 5.08 2.95 10.21
C LYS A 139 3.90 2.97 11.20
N GLY A 140 3.08 1.91 11.23
CA GLY A 140 1.93 1.76 12.13
C GLY A 140 0.72 2.61 11.73
N GLN A 141 0.65 3.05 10.47
CA GLN A 141 -0.41 3.97 10.05
C GLN A 141 -1.78 3.29 10.03
N ASN A 142 -1.88 2.08 9.47
CA ASN A 142 -3.16 1.40 9.33
C ASN A 142 -3.79 1.10 10.69
N ILE A 143 -2.97 0.88 11.73
CA ILE A 143 -3.43 0.76 13.12
C ILE A 143 -3.98 2.10 13.62
N TYR A 144 -3.26 3.19 13.40
CA TYR A 144 -3.71 4.53 13.78
C TYR A 144 -5.02 4.93 13.08
N ASP A 145 -5.17 4.64 11.79
CA ASP A 145 -6.38 4.92 11.01
C ASP A 145 -7.56 4.10 11.55
N LEU A 146 -7.35 2.81 11.84
CA LEU A 146 -8.36 1.95 12.46
C LEU A 146 -8.80 2.49 13.83
N LEU A 147 -7.86 2.87 14.70
CA LEU A 147 -8.15 3.44 16.02
C LEU A 147 -8.90 4.77 15.91
N SER A 148 -8.49 5.63 14.97
CA SER A 148 -9.12 6.93 14.74
C SER A 148 -10.57 6.79 14.25
N GLY A 149 -10.86 5.75 13.45
CA GLY A 149 -12.23 5.39 13.06
C GLY A 149 -13.04 4.79 14.22
N LEU A 150 -12.48 3.80 14.93
CA LEU A 150 -13.16 3.09 16.02
C LEU A 150 -13.50 3.98 17.20
N LEU A 151 -12.64 4.95 17.51
CA LEU A 151 -12.75 5.84 18.67
C LEU A 151 -13.29 7.23 18.30
N TYR A 152 -13.77 7.42 17.08
CA TYR A 152 -14.27 8.71 16.61
C TYR A 152 -15.41 9.27 17.49
N HIS A 153 -16.27 8.40 18.05
CA HIS A 153 -17.39 8.83 18.90
C HIS A 153 -16.97 9.43 20.24
N VAL A 154 -15.70 9.25 20.65
CA VAL A 154 -15.08 9.86 21.84
C VAL A 154 -13.94 10.80 21.48
N LYS A 155 -13.86 11.26 20.21
CA LYS A 155 -12.75 12.09 19.72
C LYS A 155 -12.55 13.41 20.48
N ASP A 156 -13.59 13.92 21.12
CA ASP A 156 -13.59 15.21 21.83
C ASP A 156 -13.25 15.03 23.34
N ILE A 157 -12.85 13.82 23.77
CA ILE A 157 -12.45 13.51 25.14
C ILE A 157 -10.93 13.50 25.22
N ASP A 158 -10.36 14.57 25.79
CA ASP A 158 -8.92 14.70 26.03
C ASP A 158 -8.48 14.11 27.36
N ASP A 159 -9.32 14.12 28.40
CA ASP A 159 -9.04 13.49 29.70
C ASP A 159 -9.66 12.10 29.73
N PHE A 160 -8.83 11.06 29.80
CA PHE A 160 -9.31 9.67 29.72
C PHE A 160 -10.10 9.24 30.97
N SER A 161 -10.14 10.05 32.03
CA SER A 161 -11.04 9.86 33.16
C SER A 161 -12.51 10.16 32.82
N GLU A 162 -12.77 10.90 31.74
CA GLU A 162 -14.12 11.24 31.28
C GLU A 162 -14.71 10.22 30.29
N LEU A 163 -13.93 9.20 29.89
CA LEU A 163 -14.43 8.08 29.10
C LEU A 163 -15.55 7.33 29.85
N PRO A 164 -16.44 6.60 29.14
CA PRO A 164 -17.49 5.81 29.78
C PRO A 164 -16.98 4.86 30.88
N ILE A 165 -15.75 4.38 30.76
CA ILE A 165 -14.96 3.84 31.86
C ILE A 165 -13.60 4.54 31.84
N PRO A 166 -13.15 5.16 32.95
CA PRO A 166 -11.83 5.75 33.05
C PRO A 166 -10.70 4.81 32.59
N PHE A 167 -9.73 5.35 31.85
CA PHE A 167 -8.69 4.56 31.19
C PHE A 167 -7.29 5.16 31.34
N LEU A 168 -6.27 4.30 31.43
CA LEU A 168 -4.89 4.66 31.10
C LEU A 168 -4.25 3.59 30.22
N CYS A 169 -3.17 3.96 29.56
CA CYS A 169 -2.23 2.98 29.03
C CYS A 169 -0.77 3.35 29.30
N ILE A 170 0.10 2.37 29.16
CA ILE A 170 1.54 2.55 29.33
C ILE A 170 2.24 2.61 27.98
N ALA A 171 3.18 3.53 27.86
CA ALA A 171 4.19 3.54 26.81
C ALA A 171 5.58 3.64 27.44
N THR A 172 6.61 3.41 26.64
CA THR A 172 8.01 3.54 27.07
C THR A 172 8.68 4.65 26.26
N ASP A 173 9.35 5.59 26.91
CA ASP A 173 10.20 6.55 26.21
C ASP A 173 11.50 5.85 25.77
N ILE A 174 11.72 5.71 24.46
CA ILE A 174 12.89 5.00 23.93
C ILE A 174 14.21 5.74 24.22
N THR A 175 14.16 7.04 24.49
CA THR A 175 15.36 7.86 24.70
C THR A 175 15.89 7.75 26.13
N THR A 176 15.01 7.53 27.11
CA THR A 176 15.36 7.44 28.53
C THR A 176 15.18 6.03 29.11
N GLY A 177 14.36 5.18 28.47
CA GLY A 177 13.94 3.89 29.00
C GLY A 177 12.88 3.99 30.11
N GLU A 178 12.33 5.19 30.34
CA GLU A 178 11.36 5.44 31.41
C GLU A 178 9.93 5.09 30.98
N GLU A 179 9.14 4.67 31.96
CA GLU A 179 7.71 4.45 31.80
C GLU A 179 6.97 5.78 31.64
N VAL A 180 6.03 5.83 30.69
CA VAL A 180 5.15 6.97 30.46
C VAL A 180 3.71 6.51 30.60
N VAL A 181 3.00 7.05 31.60
CA VAL A 181 1.55 6.86 31.76
C VAL A 181 0.83 7.81 30.82
N LEU A 182 -0.02 7.25 29.97
CA LEU A 182 -0.87 7.98 29.02
C LEU A 182 -2.33 7.90 29.50
N ASP A 183 -2.79 8.98 30.11
CA ASP A 183 -4.15 9.17 30.62
C ASP A 183 -4.84 10.44 30.07
N SER A 184 -4.23 11.09 29.09
CA SER A 184 -4.80 12.25 28.40
C SER A 184 -4.25 12.46 26.98
N GLY A 185 -4.89 13.36 26.23
CA GLY A 185 -4.56 13.74 24.85
C GLY A 185 -5.47 13.05 23.82
N TYR A 186 -5.03 12.98 22.56
CA TYR A 186 -5.81 12.29 21.53
C TYR A 186 -5.73 10.76 21.70
N LEU A 187 -6.82 10.14 22.15
CA LEU A 187 -6.87 8.72 22.54
C LEU A 187 -6.27 7.76 21.48
N PRO A 188 -6.60 7.85 20.17
CA PRO A 188 -5.98 7.00 19.14
C PRO A 188 -4.44 7.12 19.09
N LYS A 189 -3.89 8.34 19.25
CA LYS A 189 -2.43 8.58 19.24
C LYS A 189 -1.76 7.95 20.46
N ALA A 190 -2.35 8.10 21.64
CA ALA A 190 -1.85 7.51 22.89
C ALA A 190 -1.85 5.98 22.84
N VAL A 191 -2.95 5.38 22.38
CA VAL A 191 -3.08 3.93 22.26
C VAL A 191 -2.15 3.36 21.19
N ASN A 192 -1.98 4.06 20.06
CA ASN A 192 -1.02 3.67 19.03
C ASN A 192 0.43 3.70 19.55
N ALA A 193 0.78 4.67 20.40
CA ALA A 193 2.09 4.71 21.06
C ALA A 193 2.31 3.50 21.98
N SER A 194 1.30 3.15 22.79
CA SER A 194 1.35 1.98 23.68
C SER A 194 1.54 0.66 22.94
N GLY A 195 1.10 0.56 21.68
CA GLY A 195 1.23 -0.62 20.82
C GLY A 195 2.35 -0.56 19.79
N ALA A 196 3.22 0.45 19.82
CA ALA A 196 4.31 0.61 18.86
C ALA A 196 5.48 -0.36 19.16
N LEU A 197 5.26 -1.64 18.87
CA LEU A 197 6.21 -2.73 19.12
C LEU A 197 7.55 -2.47 18.40
N PRO A 198 8.70 -2.47 19.12
CA PRO A 198 10.01 -2.22 18.51
C PRO A 198 10.30 -3.12 17.31
N SER A 199 10.97 -2.55 16.30
CA SER A 199 11.32 -3.21 15.03
C SER A 199 10.14 -3.64 14.14
N LEU A 200 8.93 -3.73 14.67
CA LEU A 200 7.71 -3.96 13.88
C LEU A 200 7.04 -2.64 13.49
N PHE A 201 6.80 -1.76 14.46
CA PHE A 201 6.14 -0.47 14.26
C PHE A 201 7.06 0.70 14.60
N ALA A 202 6.89 1.81 13.88
CA ALA A 202 7.65 3.02 14.14
C ALA A 202 7.27 3.66 15.48
N PRO A 203 8.23 4.23 16.23
CA PRO A 203 7.94 4.98 17.45
C PRO A 203 6.99 6.16 17.23
N VAL A 204 6.29 6.56 18.29
CA VAL A 204 5.30 7.63 18.27
C VAL A 204 5.75 8.83 19.11
N ASP A 205 5.96 9.97 18.47
CA ASP A 205 6.18 11.23 19.19
C ASP A 205 4.88 11.73 19.85
N ILE A 206 4.93 11.94 21.16
CA ILE A 206 3.91 12.66 21.92
C ILE A 206 4.62 13.69 22.81
N ASN A 207 4.38 14.97 22.52
CA ASN A 207 4.93 16.11 23.28
C ASN A 207 6.48 16.09 23.36
N GLY A 208 7.16 15.67 22.30
CA GLY A 208 8.63 15.60 22.22
C GLY A 208 9.24 14.38 22.91
N LYS A 209 8.43 13.45 23.40
CA LYS A 209 8.87 12.13 23.86
C LYS A 209 8.63 11.12 22.75
N LEU A 210 9.68 10.34 22.43
CA LEU A 210 9.59 9.31 21.40
C LEU A 210 9.18 7.99 22.05
N LEU A 211 7.91 7.63 21.91
CA LEU A 211 7.30 6.53 22.64
C LEU A 211 7.25 5.24 21.82
N ILE A 212 7.53 4.12 22.47
CA ILE A 212 7.35 2.75 21.96
C ILE A 212 6.44 1.96 22.90
N ASP A 213 6.21 0.69 22.53
CA ASP A 213 5.37 -0.23 23.28
C ASP A 213 5.63 -0.21 24.79
N GLY A 214 4.55 -0.11 25.57
CA GLY A 214 4.63 -0.07 27.03
C GLY A 214 5.11 -1.37 27.65
N GLY A 215 5.02 -2.49 26.93
CA GLY A 215 5.45 -3.82 27.38
C GLY A 215 6.95 -3.91 27.64
N VAL A 216 7.73 -2.91 27.20
CA VAL A 216 9.16 -2.76 27.53
C VAL A 216 9.38 -2.31 28.98
N THR A 217 8.44 -1.52 29.52
CA THR A 217 8.53 -0.98 30.89
C THR A 217 7.53 -1.62 31.85
N ASP A 218 6.25 -1.62 31.51
CA ASP A 218 5.21 -2.24 32.31
C ASP A 218 4.12 -2.84 31.42
N ASN A 219 4.25 -4.14 31.17
CA ASN A 219 3.26 -4.90 30.40
C ASN A 219 1.99 -5.22 31.18
N TYR A 220 1.96 -5.05 32.50
CA TYR A 220 0.83 -5.40 33.36
C TYR A 220 0.68 -4.34 34.47
N PRO A 221 0.09 -3.18 34.16
CA PRO A 221 0.10 -1.99 35.03
C PRO A 221 -0.87 -2.06 36.21
N ILE A 222 -0.76 -3.11 37.03
CA ILE A 222 -1.60 -3.34 38.21
C ILE A 222 -1.46 -2.24 39.27
N GLN A 223 -0.22 -1.80 39.52
CA GLN A 223 0.05 -0.79 40.53
C GLN A 223 -0.69 0.52 40.22
N LYS A 224 -0.80 0.88 38.93
CA LYS A 224 -1.50 2.11 38.52
C LYS A 224 -2.98 2.09 38.86
N LEU A 225 -3.63 0.93 38.84
CA LEU A 225 -5.02 0.80 39.28
C LEU A 225 -5.14 0.88 40.80
N ARG A 226 -4.18 0.31 41.56
CA ARG A 226 -4.12 0.45 43.01
C ARG A 226 -3.93 1.92 43.42
N ASP A 227 -3.03 2.63 42.75
CA ASP A 227 -2.77 4.06 42.98
C ASP A 227 -4.02 4.93 42.69
N ARG A 228 -4.90 4.48 41.79
CA ARG A 228 -6.19 5.10 41.46
C ARG A 228 -7.34 4.64 42.38
N GLY A 229 -7.04 3.89 43.45
CA GLY A 229 -7.99 3.51 44.48
C GLY A 229 -8.96 2.40 44.07
N MET A 230 -8.52 1.44 43.23
CA MET A 230 -9.29 0.24 42.94
C MET A 230 -9.12 -0.81 44.06
N ASP A 231 -10.24 -1.22 44.65
CA ASP A 231 -10.28 -2.18 45.76
C ASP A 231 -10.01 -3.61 45.27
N ILE A 232 -10.58 -3.97 44.12
CA ILE A 232 -10.49 -5.30 43.52
C ILE A 232 -9.94 -5.15 42.10
N ILE A 233 -8.97 -5.97 41.71
CA ILE A 233 -8.42 -5.99 40.36
C ILE A 233 -8.68 -7.34 39.70
N ILE A 234 -9.41 -7.28 38.59
CA ILE A 234 -9.47 -8.36 37.61
C ILE A 234 -8.33 -8.12 36.63
N GLY A 235 -7.55 -9.16 36.34
CA GLY A 235 -6.41 -9.01 35.46
C GLY A 235 -6.30 -10.13 34.45
N VAL A 236 -6.01 -9.75 33.21
CA VAL A 236 -5.88 -10.68 32.09
C VAL A 236 -4.44 -10.67 31.59
N ASP A 237 -3.76 -11.79 31.80
CA ASP A 237 -2.37 -11.98 31.40
C ASP A 237 -2.28 -12.86 30.16
N VAL A 238 -1.88 -12.24 29.04
CA VAL A 238 -1.69 -12.90 27.74
C VAL A 238 -0.21 -13.01 27.39
N GLN A 239 0.64 -13.02 28.42
CA GLN A 239 2.02 -13.43 28.28
C GLN A 239 2.13 -14.94 28.23
N ASP A 240 3.25 -15.38 27.69
CA ASP A 240 3.56 -16.77 27.49
C ASP A 240 4.98 -17.02 28.02
N ASP A 241 5.31 -18.28 28.21
CA ASP A 241 6.63 -18.68 28.68
C ASP A 241 7.73 -18.31 27.67
N LEU A 242 8.96 -18.40 28.14
CA LEU A 242 10.15 -18.19 27.31
C LEU A 242 10.16 -19.16 26.13
N LYS A 243 10.42 -18.63 24.93
CA LYS A 243 10.57 -19.43 23.70
C LYS A 243 11.69 -20.45 23.84
N SER A 244 11.47 -21.63 23.27
CA SER A 244 12.49 -22.67 23.12
C SER A 244 13.55 -22.27 22.08
N LEU A 245 14.69 -22.98 22.06
CA LEU A 245 15.78 -22.68 21.13
C LEU A 245 15.37 -22.85 19.65
N GLU A 246 14.43 -23.76 19.39
CA GLU A 246 13.85 -24.04 18.06
C GLU A 246 12.85 -22.95 17.62
N GLU A 247 12.41 -22.08 18.53
CA GLU A 247 11.45 -21.00 18.25
C GLU A 247 12.16 -19.62 18.13
N LEU A 248 13.49 -19.57 18.27
CA LEU A 248 14.31 -18.37 18.18
C LEU A 248 14.98 -18.23 16.80
N ASP A 249 14.17 -18.35 15.74
CA ASP A 249 14.64 -18.44 14.35
C ASP A 249 14.88 -17.08 13.67
N SER A 250 14.44 -15.98 14.28
CA SER A 250 14.61 -14.64 13.72
C SER A 250 15.14 -13.61 14.73
N ALA A 251 15.72 -12.51 14.21
CA ALA A 251 16.15 -11.39 15.05
C ALA A 251 14.99 -10.80 15.87
N LEU A 252 13.77 -10.78 15.30
CA LEU A 252 12.57 -10.32 15.99
C LEU A 252 12.21 -11.24 17.16
N ASP A 253 12.34 -12.57 16.98
CA ASP A 253 12.08 -13.54 18.03
C ASP A 253 13.04 -13.37 19.21
N ILE A 254 14.32 -13.14 18.91
CA ILE A 254 15.36 -12.89 19.91
C ILE A 254 15.08 -11.57 20.65
N LEU A 255 14.77 -10.48 19.94
CA LEU A 255 14.45 -9.19 20.57
C LEU A 255 13.19 -9.28 21.45
N SER A 256 12.15 -9.97 20.97
CA SER A 256 10.93 -10.22 21.75
C SER A 256 11.21 -11.08 22.99
N GLN A 257 12.09 -12.08 22.89
CA GLN A 257 12.49 -12.90 24.03
C GLN A 257 13.22 -12.07 25.10
N ILE A 258 14.11 -11.17 24.68
CA ILE A 258 14.82 -10.26 25.60
C ILE A 258 13.82 -9.41 26.37
N ASN A 259 12.80 -8.88 25.69
CA ASN A 259 11.74 -8.11 26.33
C ASN A 259 10.95 -8.96 27.36
N ASN A 260 10.60 -10.19 26.98
CA ASN A 260 9.79 -11.08 27.83
C ASN A 260 10.48 -11.50 29.13
N PHE A 261 11.82 -11.52 29.21
CA PHE A 261 12.53 -11.87 30.46
C PHE A 261 12.10 -11.00 31.64
N ARG A 262 12.04 -9.69 31.41
CA ARG A 262 11.60 -8.74 32.43
C ARG A 262 10.15 -9.00 32.80
N THR A 263 9.30 -9.12 31.79
CA THR A 263 7.86 -9.22 31.99
C THR A 263 7.47 -10.47 32.78
N ILE A 264 8.06 -11.63 32.45
CA ILE A 264 7.87 -12.88 33.20
C ILE A 264 8.36 -12.75 34.64
N ASN A 265 9.47 -12.03 34.86
CA ASN A 265 9.96 -11.82 36.21
C ASN A 265 9.04 -10.93 37.04
N ASP A 266 8.53 -9.84 36.46
CA ASP A 266 7.57 -8.93 37.11
C ASP A 266 6.27 -9.64 37.49
N MET A 267 5.81 -10.60 36.67
CA MET A 267 4.60 -11.36 36.95
C MET A 267 4.69 -12.26 38.19
N LYS A 268 5.90 -12.63 38.64
CA LYS A 268 6.07 -13.37 39.91
C LYS A 268 5.58 -12.58 41.12
N GLU A 269 5.67 -11.26 41.06
CA GLU A 269 5.21 -10.34 42.10
C GLU A 269 3.76 -9.87 41.81
N LYS A 270 3.46 -9.53 40.55
CA LYS A 270 2.16 -8.94 40.15
C LYS A 270 1.00 -9.93 40.09
N ALA A 271 1.23 -11.20 39.76
CA ALA A 271 0.15 -12.18 39.68
C ALA A 271 -0.48 -12.47 41.05
N PRO A 272 0.29 -12.69 42.15
CA PRO A 272 -0.26 -12.81 43.50
C PRO A 272 -1.05 -11.58 44.00
N GLU A 273 -0.74 -10.38 43.50
CA GLU A 273 -1.43 -9.13 43.86
C GLU A 273 -2.75 -8.91 43.08
N THR A 274 -3.03 -9.76 42.09
CA THR A 274 -4.26 -9.72 41.28
C THR A 274 -5.36 -10.54 41.96
N ASP A 275 -6.47 -9.91 42.33
CA ASP A 275 -7.57 -10.57 43.04
C ASP A 275 -8.26 -11.66 42.20
N VAL A 276 -8.48 -11.37 40.91
CA VAL A 276 -9.00 -12.35 39.93
C VAL A 276 -8.03 -12.42 38.75
N TYR A 277 -7.10 -13.36 38.82
CA TYR A 277 -6.08 -13.57 37.80
C TYR A 277 -6.56 -14.55 36.71
N ILE A 278 -6.67 -14.05 35.48
CA ILE A 278 -7.12 -14.79 34.30
C ILE A 278 -5.93 -14.93 33.35
N MET A 279 -5.43 -16.16 33.20
CA MET A 279 -4.34 -16.50 32.28
C MET A 279 -4.84 -17.47 31.21
N PRO A 280 -5.09 -17.01 29.98
CA PRO A 280 -5.44 -17.86 28.86
C PRO A 280 -4.29 -18.77 28.43
N ASP A 281 -4.62 -19.97 27.94
CA ASP A 281 -3.64 -20.86 27.34
C ASP A 281 -3.40 -20.48 25.87
N ILE A 282 -2.29 -19.79 25.63
CA ILE A 282 -1.93 -19.13 24.37
C ILE A 282 -0.50 -19.48 23.89
N SER A 283 0.08 -20.53 24.45
CA SER A 283 1.45 -21.00 24.14
C SER A 283 1.65 -21.39 22.67
N SER A 284 0.59 -21.84 22.01
CA SER A 284 0.61 -22.25 20.60
C SER A 284 0.56 -21.10 19.59
N PHE A 285 0.59 -19.84 20.03
CA PHE A 285 0.47 -18.67 19.17
C PHE A 285 1.71 -17.79 19.31
N SER A 286 2.07 -17.07 18.24
CA SER A 286 3.09 -16.02 18.30
C SER A 286 2.44 -14.64 18.48
N VAL A 287 3.25 -13.61 18.71
CA VAL A 287 2.79 -12.22 18.78
C VAL A 287 2.25 -11.68 17.44
N VAL A 288 2.49 -12.41 16.33
CA VAL A 288 2.02 -12.06 14.98
C VAL A 288 0.98 -13.03 14.42
N SER A 289 0.46 -13.97 15.22
CA SER A 289 -0.52 -15.00 14.79
C SER A 289 -1.98 -14.49 14.69
N PHE A 290 -2.18 -13.36 14.02
CA PHE A 290 -3.48 -12.70 13.92
C PHE A 290 -4.52 -13.49 13.11
N GLU A 291 -4.07 -14.33 12.18
CA GLU A 291 -4.90 -15.25 11.39
C GLU A 291 -5.67 -16.26 12.27
N LYS A 292 -5.14 -16.54 13.47
CA LYS A 292 -5.75 -17.43 14.47
C LYS A 292 -6.62 -16.70 15.49
N GLY A 293 -6.98 -15.43 15.24
CA GLY A 293 -7.71 -14.59 16.20
C GLY A 293 -8.98 -15.21 16.79
N ARG A 294 -9.77 -15.95 15.99
CA ARG A 294 -10.97 -16.67 16.48
C ARG A 294 -10.66 -17.71 17.55
N GLU A 295 -9.54 -18.41 17.41
CA GLU A 295 -9.08 -19.41 18.37
C GLU A 295 -8.57 -18.73 19.65
N ILE A 296 -7.80 -17.65 19.51
CA ILE A 296 -7.26 -16.87 20.62
C ILE A 296 -8.39 -16.26 21.49
N ILE A 297 -9.42 -15.67 20.85
CA ILE A 297 -10.60 -15.14 21.56
C ILE A 297 -11.28 -16.26 22.37
N LYS A 298 -11.40 -17.46 21.80
CA LYS A 298 -12.01 -18.61 22.50
C LYS A 298 -11.18 -19.04 23.70
N LYS A 299 -9.85 -19.01 23.64
CA LYS A 299 -8.97 -19.32 24.78
C LYS A 299 -9.18 -18.35 25.93
N GLY A 300 -9.35 -17.06 25.65
CA GLY A 300 -9.71 -16.05 26.66
C GLY A 300 -11.06 -16.33 27.33
N GLU A 301 -12.08 -16.67 26.53
CA GLU A 301 -13.40 -17.04 27.07
C GLU A 301 -13.31 -18.26 28.01
N LEU A 302 -12.56 -19.29 27.61
CA LEU A 302 -12.35 -20.48 28.43
C LEU A 302 -11.61 -20.17 29.73
N ALA A 303 -10.61 -19.29 29.69
CA ALA A 303 -9.85 -18.87 30.87
C ALA A 303 -10.72 -18.11 31.87
N ALA A 304 -11.52 -17.15 31.40
CA ALA A 304 -12.46 -16.43 32.24
C ALA A 304 -13.52 -17.36 32.84
N ARG A 305 -13.99 -18.37 32.09
CA ARG A 305 -14.91 -19.40 32.61
C ARG A 305 -14.30 -20.26 33.72
N ARG A 306 -12.97 -20.44 33.77
CA ARG A 306 -12.32 -21.15 34.89
C ARG A 306 -12.37 -20.33 36.18
N GLN A 307 -12.40 -18.99 36.10
CA GLN A 307 -12.55 -18.09 37.24
C GLN A 307 -14.00 -17.68 37.52
N MET A 308 -14.98 -18.44 37.02
CA MET A 308 -16.40 -18.10 37.08
C MET A 308 -16.91 -17.86 38.51
N GLU A 309 -16.45 -18.63 39.49
CA GLU A 309 -16.88 -18.48 40.90
C GLU A 309 -16.43 -17.13 41.47
N GLN A 310 -15.17 -16.74 41.24
CA GLN A 310 -14.64 -15.44 41.66
C GLN A 310 -15.33 -14.30 40.91
N LEU A 311 -15.51 -14.43 39.60
CA LEU A 311 -16.17 -13.39 38.78
C LEU A 311 -17.64 -13.17 39.15
N LYS A 312 -18.40 -14.23 39.46
CA LYS A 312 -19.79 -14.12 39.94
C LYS A 312 -19.88 -13.39 41.27
N ALA A 313 -18.90 -13.56 42.16
CA ALA A 313 -18.86 -12.83 43.43
C ALA A 313 -18.74 -11.31 43.24
N LEU A 314 -18.27 -10.86 42.08
CA LEU A 314 -18.14 -9.45 41.70
C LEU A 314 -19.31 -8.92 40.86
N SER A 315 -20.29 -9.77 40.53
CA SER A 315 -21.46 -9.34 39.75
C SER A 315 -22.28 -8.30 40.52
N ALA A 316 -22.73 -7.27 39.81
CA ALA A 316 -23.69 -6.33 40.36
C ALA A 316 -25.10 -6.73 39.88
N THR A 317 -26.01 -6.97 40.83
CA THR A 317 -27.36 -7.51 40.57
C THR A 317 -28.17 -6.70 39.55
N ASP A 318 -27.90 -5.40 39.44
CA ASP A 318 -28.64 -4.46 38.59
C ASP A 318 -27.75 -3.75 37.53
N TYR A 319 -26.60 -4.32 37.16
CA TYR A 319 -25.75 -3.75 36.11
C TYR A 319 -25.69 -4.64 34.88
N GLN A 320 -26.01 -4.05 33.73
CA GLN A 320 -25.71 -4.61 32.43
C GLN A 320 -25.04 -3.52 31.60
N LYS A 321 -23.86 -3.81 31.05
CA LYS A 321 -23.19 -2.85 30.16
C LYS A 321 -24.08 -2.63 28.93
N PRO A 322 -24.53 -1.39 28.66
CA PRO A 322 -25.36 -1.13 27.50
C PRO A 322 -24.55 -1.36 26.21
N GLU A 323 -25.18 -1.93 25.20
CA GLU A 323 -24.55 -2.00 23.87
C GLU A 323 -24.43 -0.59 23.30
N LEU A 324 -23.21 -0.23 22.89
CA LEU A 324 -22.95 1.07 22.30
C LEU A 324 -23.72 1.22 20.99
N GLN A 325 -24.64 2.18 20.94
CA GLN A 325 -25.43 2.47 19.76
C GLN A 325 -24.74 3.55 18.92
N ILE A 326 -23.80 3.14 18.07
CA ILE A 326 -23.21 4.06 17.10
C ILE A 326 -24.15 4.16 15.91
N LYS A 327 -24.67 5.36 15.63
CA LYS A 327 -25.27 5.62 14.31
C LYS A 327 -24.14 5.51 13.28
N ALA A 328 -24.23 4.53 12.38
CA ALA A 328 -23.31 4.43 11.26
C ALA A 328 -23.23 5.81 10.57
N ARG A 329 -22.05 6.43 10.62
CA ARG A 329 -21.75 7.66 9.92
C ARG A 329 -20.86 7.27 8.78
N ASP A 330 -21.42 7.26 7.58
CA ASP A 330 -20.63 6.97 6.38
C ASP A 330 -19.74 8.16 6.02
N SER A 331 -20.02 9.36 6.57
CA SER A 331 -19.29 10.59 6.27
C SER A 331 -19.22 11.58 7.45
N VAL A 332 -18.23 12.46 7.37
CA VAL A 332 -18.01 13.61 8.25
C VAL A 332 -17.97 14.89 7.41
N TYR A 333 -18.55 15.98 7.92
CA TYR A 333 -18.39 17.30 7.29
C TYR A 333 -17.06 17.89 7.75
N ILE A 334 -16.24 18.40 6.82
CA ILE A 334 -15.01 19.12 7.13
C ILE A 334 -15.05 20.46 6.41
N ASN A 335 -14.84 21.52 7.17
CA ASN A 335 -14.85 22.90 6.71
C ASN A 335 -13.48 23.32 6.15
N ASP A 336 -12.39 22.98 6.86
CA ASP A 336 -11.02 23.28 6.44
C ASP A 336 -10.03 22.17 6.84
N ILE A 337 -8.83 22.22 6.27
CA ILE A 337 -7.72 21.30 6.56
C ILE A 337 -6.54 22.11 7.11
N ASN A 338 -6.17 21.89 8.36
CA ASN A 338 -4.92 22.42 8.89
C ASN A 338 -3.78 21.43 8.62
N VAL A 339 -2.59 21.95 8.32
CA VAL A 339 -1.41 21.11 8.07
C VAL A 339 -0.25 21.65 8.89
N ASP A 340 0.38 20.77 9.67
CA ASP A 340 1.53 21.08 10.52
C ASP A 340 2.69 20.08 10.28
N GLY A 341 3.92 20.50 10.59
CA GLY A 341 5.14 19.72 10.41
C GLY A 341 5.72 19.69 8.98
N ASN A 342 5.10 20.42 8.04
CA ASN A 342 5.52 20.50 6.65
C ASN A 342 6.61 21.58 6.42
N ASN A 343 7.88 21.17 6.52
CA ASN A 343 9.04 22.05 6.37
C ASN A 343 9.49 22.21 4.91
N ASN A 344 9.68 21.09 4.19
CA ASN A 344 10.13 21.05 2.80
C ASN A 344 8.97 20.85 1.80
N TYR A 345 7.78 20.45 2.27
CA TYR A 345 6.59 20.34 1.42
C TYR A 345 5.59 21.46 1.70
N THR A 346 4.96 21.99 0.66
CA THR A 346 3.97 23.06 0.82
C THR A 346 2.62 22.51 1.26
N ARG A 347 1.81 23.30 1.99
CA ARG A 347 0.41 22.94 2.30
C ARG A 347 -0.36 22.57 1.04
N ALA A 348 -0.13 23.29 -0.07
CA ALA A 348 -0.79 23.02 -1.35
C ALA A 348 -0.44 21.63 -1.93
N TYR A 349 0.79 21.15 -1.74
CA TYR A 349 1.18 19.78 -2.10
C TYR A 349 0.42 18.75 -1.28
N ILE A 350 0.41 18.91 0.06
CA ILE A 350 -0.24 17.95 0.98
C ILE A 350 -1.74 17.90 0.71
N VAL A 351 -2.42 19.05 0.69
CA VAL A 351 -3.87 19.13 0.37
C VAL A 351 -4.14 18.63 -1.05
N GLY A 352 -3.27 18.93 -2.01
CA GLY A 352 -3.38 18.48 -3.41
C GLY A 352 -3.25 16.95 -3.56
N ARG A 353 -2.45 16.29 -2.72
CA ARG A 353 -2.32 14.83 -2.64
C ARG A 353 -3.45 14.19 -1.82
N PHE A 354 -3.95 14.88 -0.80
CA PHE A 354 -5.09 14.46 0.02
C PHE A 354 -6.38 14.34 -0.82
N LYS A 355 -6.56 15.20 -1.83
CA LYS A 355 -7.64 15.11 -2.86
C LYS A 355 -9.07 15.17 -2.32
N VAL A 356 -9.24 15.77 -1.15
CA VAL A 356 -10.56 16.02 -0.57
C VAL A 356 -10.94 17.48 -0.82
N LYS A 357 -12.21 17.73 -1.18
CA LYS A 357 -12.74 19.09 -1.33
C LYS A 357 -13.31 19.57 -0.01
N THR A 358 -12.84 20.71 0.46
CA THR A 358 -13.40 21.43 1.61
C THR A 358 -13.88 22.82 1.17
N PRO A 359 -14.96 23.34 1.77
CA PRO A 359 -15.83 22.68 2.74
C PRO A 359 -16.72 21.59 2.10
N GLY A 360 -17.02 20.50 2.82
CA GLY A 360 -17.88 19.43 2.29
C GLY A 360 -18.01 18.19 3.18
N LYS A 361 -18.95 17.30 2.84
CA LYS A 361 -19.07 15.95 3.44
C LYS A 361 -18.10 14.99 2.76
N ILE A 362 -17.38 14.21 3.58
CA ILE A 362 -16.30 13.34 3.16
C ILE A 362 -16.54 11.97 3.79
N ALA A 363 -16.50 10.91 2.99
CA ALA A 363 -16.62 9.56 3.52
C ALA A 363 -15.40 9.20 4.37
N TYR A 364 -15.57 8.41 5.44
CA TYR A 364 -14.41 7.94 6.23
C TYR A 364 -13.42 7.15 5.38
N ASP A 365 -13.93 6.32 4.47
CA ASP A 365 -13.08 5.59 3.52
C ASP A 365 -12.28 6.53 2.60
N ASP A 366 -12.83 7.70 2.26
CA ASP A 366 -12.10 8.70 1.47
C ASP A 366 -10.98 9.38 2.26
N ILE A 367 -11.11 9.51 3.59
CA ILE A 367 -10.01 9.96 4.47
C ILE A 367 -8.89 8.92 4.45
N ASN A 368 -9.21 7.64 4.65
CA ASN A 368 -8.20 6.57 4.59
C ASN A 368 -7.51 6.54 3.22
N ILE A 369 -8.24 6.72 2.12
CA ILE A 369 -7.65 6.81 0.78
C ILE A 369 -6.78 8.07 0.64
N ALA A 370 -7.18 9.18 1.23
CA ALA A 370 -6.43 10.43 1.21
C ALA A 370 -5.09 10.32 1.98
N ILE A 371 -5.10 9.63 3.13
CA ILE A 371 -3.89 9.29 3.90
C ILE A 371 -3.00 8.36 3.08
N ASN A 372 -3.56 7.29 2.51
CA ASN A 372 -2.82 6.38 1.61
C ASN A 372 -2.15 7.12 0.44
N ASN A 373 -2.79 8.14 -0.14
CA ASN A 373 -2.17 8.95 -1.21
C ASN A 373 -0.95 9.75 -0.72
N LEU A 374 -0.96 10.22 0.52
CA LEU A 374 0.19 10.91 1.11
C LEU A 374 1.29 9.91 1.46
N GLN A 375 0.95 8.77 2.07
CA GLN A 375 1.91 7.73 2.37
C GLN A 375 2.59 7.19 1.11
N ALA A 376 1.85 7.03 0.00
CA ALA A 376 2.35 6.52 -1.27
C ALA A 376 3.51 7.33 -1.85
N SER A 377 3.64 8.58 -1.42
CA SER A 377 4.73 9.46 -1.85
C SER A 377 6.06 9.10 -1.22
N ASP A 378 6.10 8.35 -0.11
CA ASP A 378 7.30 8.12 0.72
C ASP A 378 8.02 9.41 1.13
N ASN A 379 7.31 10.54 1.16
CA ASN A 379 7.85 11.83 1.55
C ASN A 379 7.70 12.10 3.05
N PHE A 380 6.86 11.32 3.72
CA PHE A 380 6.55 11.45 5.14
C PHE A 380 6.88 10.13 5.84
N ALA A 381 7.63 10.25 6.94
CA ALA A 381 7.88 9.17 7.88
C ALA A 381 6.63 8.87 8.71
N LYS A 382 5.80 9.88 8.99
CA LYS A 382 4.57 9.74 9.77
C LYS A 382 3.49 10.74 9.33
N ILE A 383 2.23 10.33 9.42
CA ILE A 383 1.06 11.16 9.11
C ILE A 383 0.00 10.93 10.20
N ASN A 384 -0.16 11.86 11.12
CA ASN A 384 -1.28 11.83 12.06
C ASN A 384 -2.40 12.71 11.54
N TYR A 385 -3.64 12.39 11.90
CA TYR A 385 -4.76 13.26 11.63
C TYR A 385 -5.78 13.23 12.76
N GLU A 386 -6.41 14.38 12.98
CA GLU A 386 -7.44 14.55 13.99
C GLU A 386 -8.56 15.41 13.42
N ILE A 387 -9.81 15.10 13.80
CA ILE A 387 -10.97 15.90 13.42
C ILE A 387 -11.43 16.67 14.66
N ILE A 388 -11.15 17.97 14.68
CA ILE A 388 -11.49 18.87 15.78
C ILE A 388 -12.81 19.57 15.47
N GLY A 389 -13.69 19.70 16.48
CA GLY A 389 -14.98 20.36 16.34
C GLY A 389 -16.04 19.47 15.68
N SER A 390 -17.18 20.05 15.34
CA SER A 390 -18.34 19.35 14.78
C SER A 390 -19.16 20.26 13.86
N GLY A 391 -19.88 19.66 12.90
CA GLY A 391 -20.74 20.42 11.99
C GLY A 391 -19.92 21.35 11.09
N GLU A 392 -20.34 22.61 10.97
CA GLU A 392 -19.68 23.60 10.11
C GLU A 392 -18.33 24.09 10.64
N ASP A 393 -17.99 23.80 11.90
CA ASP A 393 -16.70 24.16 12.51
C ASP A 393 -15.66 23.03 12.45
N ALA A 394 -16.04 21.87 11.92
CA ALA A 394 -15.18 20.69 11.89
C ALA A 394 -13.95 20.92 11.01
N THR A 395 -12.76 20.81 11.60
CA THR A 395 -11.47 21.00 10.92
C THR A 395 -10.67 19.70 10.98
N LEU A 396 -10.09 19.31 9.84
CA LEU A 396 -9.17 18.18 9.79
C LEU A 396 -7.75 18.68 9.99
N ASN A 397 -7.16 18.40 11.15
CA ASN A 397 -5.76 18.68 11.43
C ASN A 397 -4.91 17.52 10.95
N ILE A 398 -3.93 17.79 10.11
CA ILE A 398 -2.97 16.80 9.60
C ILE A 398 -1.58 17.22 10.10
N GLU A 399 -0.95 16.37 10.90
CA GLU A 399 0.41 16.55 11.39
C GLU A 399 1.30 15.56 10.64
N VAL A 400 2.29 16.08 9.90
CA VAL A 400 3.23 15.25 9.14
C VAL A 400 4.63 15.34 9.72
N VAL A 401 5.34 14.20 9.71
CA VAL A 401 6.78 14.16 9.93
C VAL A 401 7.43 13.81 8.60
N GLU A 402 8.21 14.74 8.04
CA GLU A 402 8.90 14.53 6.77
C GLU A 402 9.97 13.44 6.89
N SER A 403 10.14 12.67 5.81
CA SER A 403 11.18 11.65 5.75
C SER A 403 12.56 12.27 5.55
N ASP A 404 13.52 11.86 6.39
CA ASP A 404 14.94 12.18 6.21
C ASP A 404 15.58 11.38 5.07
N VAL A 405 14.90 10.33 4.60
CA VAL A 405 15.36 9.50 3.49
C VAL A 405 14.98 10.14 2.15
N ARG A 406 16.00 10.64 1.45
CA ARG A 406 15.83 11.30 0.15
C ARG A 406 16.47 10.56 -1.01
N ASN A 407 17.38 9.62 -0.75
CA ASN A 407 18.09 8.89 -1.80
C ASN A 407 17.74 7.40 -1.73
N TYR A 408 17.57 6.79 -2.88
CA TYR A 408 17.22 5.38 -3.02
C TYR A 408 18.09 4.74 -4.09
N LEU A 409 18.69 3.60 -3.73
CA LEU A 409 19.27 2.65 -4.66
C LEU A 409 18.23 1.55 -4.88
N ARG A 410 17.83 1.31 -6.13
CA ARG A 410 16.90 0.23 -6.45
C ARG A 410 17.49 -0.75 -7.44
N LEU A 411 17.20 -2.02 -7.23
CA LEU A 411 17.76 -3.12 -7.99
C LEU A 411 16.63 -4.01 -8.52
N GLY A 412 16.72 -4.38 -9.79
CA GLY A 412 15.83 -5.33 -10.44
C GLY A 412 16.63 -6.30 -11.30
N LEU A 413 16.04 -7.46 -11.57
CA LEU A 413 16.54 -8.42 -12.53
C LEU A 413 15.48 -8.64 -13.59
N HIS A 414 15.92 -8.88 -14.82
CA HIS A 414 15.04 -9.17 -15.94
C HIS A 414 15.71 -10.07 -16.97
N TYR A 415 14.89 -10.86 -17.66
CA TYR A 415 15.26 -11.57 -18.87
C TYR A 415 14.04 -11.60 -19.80
N ASP A 416 14.24 -11.16 -21.04
CA ASP A 416 13.34 -11.43 -22.17
C ASP A 416 14.15 -11.74 -23.44
N GLU A 417 13.49 -12.09 -24.54
CA GLU A 417 14.20 -12.45 -25.79
C GLU A 417 14.78 -11.28 -26.57
N LEU A 418 14.38 -10.04 -26.25
CA LEU A 418 14.78 -8.84 -26.96
C LEU A 418 15.96 -8.14 -26.27
N LEU A 419 15.79 -7.78 -24.99
CA LEU A 419 16.80 -7.15 -24.14
C LEU A 419 17.72 -8.16 -23.47
N ARG A 420 17.35 -9.45 -23.47
CA ARG A 420 18.15 -10.55 -22.90
C ARG A 420 18.40 -10.33 -21.40
N SER A 421 19.50 -10.88 -20.87
CA SER A 421 19.78 -10.84 -19.44
C SER A 421 20.15 -9.43 -19.03
N ALA A 422 19.43 -8.88 -18.06
CA ALA A 422 19.54 -7.48 -17.68
C ALA A 422 19.46 -7.30 -16.16
N ALA A 423 20.51 -6.70 -15.59
CA ALA A 423 20.47 -6.16 -14.24
C ALA A 423 20.07 -4.68 -14.31
N LEU A 424 18.96 -4.33 -13.65
CA LEU A 424 18.47 -2.96 -13.59
C LEU A 424 18.98 -2.29 -12.31
N ILE A 425 19.72 -1.20 -12.47
CA ILE A 425 20.25 -0.40 -11.37
C ILE A 425 19.64 1.00 -11.48
N ASN A 426 18.99 1.46 -10.41
CA ASN A 426 18.40 2.78 -10.32
C ASN A 426 18.98 3.57 -9.16
N LEU A 427 19.28 4.83 -9.41
CA LEU A 427 19.55 5.85 -8.42
C LEU A 427 18.47 6.92 -8.53
N SER A 428 17.79 7.18 -7.43
CA SER A 428 16.80 8.26 -7.39
C SER A 428 16.99 9.13 -6.15
N ARG A 429 16.66 10.41 -6.31
CA ARG A 429 16.74 11.41 -5.27
C ARG A 429 15.52 12.32 -5.32
N LYS A 430 14.96 12.60 -4.15
CA LYS A 430 13.86 13.55 -3.96
C LYS A 430 14.36 14.91 -3.45
N ASN A 431 13.62 15.96 -3.75
CA ASN A 431 13.87 17.33 -3.30
C ASN A 431 15.28 17.79 -3.65
N VAL A 432 15.59 17.83 -4.95
CA VAL A 432 16.89 18.18 -5.52
C VAL A 432 16.98 19.67 -5.86
N LEU A 433 16.12 20.15 -6.76
CA LEU A 433 16.12 21.53 -7.25
C LEU A 433 14.96 22.33 -6.67
N PHE A 434 13.78 21.72 -6.52
CA PHE A 434 12.58 22.36 -5.97
C PHE A 434 11.89 21.49 -4.93
N ASN A 435 10.94 22.07 -4.20
CA ASN A 435 10.08 21.30 -3.32
C ASN A 435 9.20 20.35 -4.15
N SER A 436 9.22 19.07 -3.77
CA SER A 436 8.42 17.98 -4.38
C SER A 436 8.89 17.52 -5.76
N ASP A 437 10.15 17.76 -6.12
CA ASP A 437 10.75 17.18 -7.32
C ASP A 437 11.44 15.83 -7.04
N ILE A 438 11.61 15.03 -8.10
CA ILE A 438 12.27 13.73 -8.07
C ILE A 438 13.14 13.62 -9.30
N ILE A 439 14.39 13.22 -9.10
CA ILE A 439 15.28 12.72 -10.14
C ILE A 439 15.35 11.20 -10.00
N SER A 440 15.23 10.49 -11.11
CA SER A 440 15.42 9.04 -11.19
C SER A 440 16.22 8.72 -12.44
N ALA A 441 17.34 8.02 -12.27
CA ALA A 441 18.15 7.54 -13.36
C ALA A 441 18.33 6.03 -13.18
N ASP A 442 18.06 5.27 -14.23
CA ASP A 442 18.26 3.83 -14.24
C ASP A 442 18.99 3.37 -15.51
N VAL A 443 19.76 2.30 -15.36
CA VAL A 443 20.55 1.68 -16.42
C VAL A 443 20.35 0.18 -16.37
N ILE A 444 20.21 -0.42 -17.54
CA ILE A 444 20.35 -1.85 -17.73
C ILE A 444 21.82 -2.16 -17.97
N VAL A 445 22.38 -3.01 -17.13
CA VAL A 445 23.68 -3.66 -17.36
C VAL A 445 23.40 -5.10 -17.80
N GLY A 446 23.67 -5.40 -19.07
CA GLY A 446 23.29 -6.65 -19.70
C GLY A 446 23.80 -6.75 -21.13
N ASP A 447 23.21 -7.65 -21.91
CA ASP A 447 23.58 -7.84 -23.33
C ASP A 447 23.20 -6.62 -24.19
N ASN A 448 22.12 -5.93 -23.80
CA ASN A 448 21.58 -4.76 -24.49
C ASN A 448 21.55 -3.56 -23.54
N LEU A 449 22.06 -2.42 -24.02
CA LEU A 449 22.17 -1.21 -23.21
C LEU A 449 20.85 -0.42 -23.26
N ARG A 450 20.37 -0.03 -22.08
CA ARG A 450 19.38 1.02 -21.92
C ARG A 450 19.80 1.95 -20.81
N TYR A 451 19.58 3.25 -20.99
CA TYR A 451 19.43 4.15 -19.86
C TYR A 451 18.06 4.83 -19.92
N ASN A 452 17.51 5.15 -18.76
CA ASN A 452 16.34 5.99 -18.62
C ASN A 452 16.60 7.03 -17.53
N PHE A 453 16.27 8.29 -17.81
CA PHE A 453 16.40 9.41 -16.89
C PHE A 453 15.09 10.18 -16.86
N ASP A 454 14.59 10.42 -15.66
CA ASP A 454 13.39 11.19 -15.40
C ASP A 454 13.68 12.27 -14.36
N TYR A 455 13.26 13.48 -14.68
CA TYR A 455 13.11 14.57 -13.73
C TYR A 455 11.62 14.95 -13.69
N TYR A 456 11.01 14.94 -12.52
CA TYR A 456 9.57 15.16 -12.38
C TYR A 456 9.26 16.00 -11.15
N ILE A 457 8.47 17.06 -11.33
CA ILE A 457 7.97 17.90 -10.23
C ILE A 457 6.52 17.50 -9.95
N ASP A 458 6.29 16.81 -8.82
CA ASP A 458 4.94 16.40 -8.42
C ASP A 458 4.19 17.53 -7.73
N LYS A 459 3.12 18.02 -8.36
CA LYS A 459 2.21 19.02 -7.77
C LYS A 459 0.83 18.43 -7.43
N GLY A 460 0.70 17.10 -7.36
CA GLY A 460 -0.55 16.43 -6.95
C GLY A 460 -1.68 16.64 -7.95
N ARG A 461 -2.73 17.40 -7.58
CA ARG A 461 -3.84 17.73 -8.49
C ARG A 461 -3.50 18.84 -9.50
N TYR A 462 -2.43 19.58 -9.27
CA TYR A 462 -2.00 20.67 -10.15
C TYR A 462 -1.10 20.13 -11.27
N TRP A 463 -0.89 20.96 -12.29
CA TRP A 463 0.00 20.62 -13.40
C TRP A 463 1.41 20.32 -12.88
N SER A 464 1.88 19.13 -13.22
CA SER A 464 3.22 18.64 -12.96
C SER A 464 4.04 18.81 -14.23
N ILE A 465 5.35 19.03 -14.09
CA ILE A 465 6.26 19.26 -15.22
C ILE A 465 7.35 18.20 -15.12
N GLY A 466 7.75 17.63 -16.24
CA GLY A 466 8.84 16.67 -16.26
C GLY A 466 9.66 16.69 -17.54
N ILE A 467 10.86 16.13 -17.41
CA ILE A 467 11.80 15.85 -18.48
C ILE A 467 12.06 14.35 -18.45
N HIS A 468 12.00 13.73 -19.60
CA HIS A 468 12.28 12.31 -19.78
C HIS A 468 13.33 12.15 -20.88
N SER A 469 14.30 11.28 -20.64
CA SER A 469 15.40 10.98 -21.55
C SER A 469 15.65 9.49 -21.52
N GLU A 470 15.53 8.83 -22.66
CA GLU A 470 15.66 7.38 -22.75
C GLU A 470 16.51 7.02 -23.96
N PHE A 471 17.47 6.12 -23.77
CA PHE A 471 18.21 5.48 -24.84
C PHE A 471 18.03 3.97 -24.73
N LEU A 472 17.77 3.31 -25.85
CA LEU A 472 17.62 1.88 -25.96
C LEU A 472 18.40 1.39 -27.17
N LYS A 473 19.20 0.33 -26.99
CA LYS A 473 19.82 -0.40 -28.10
C LYS A 473 19.50 -1.89 -27.99
N PHE A 474 19.14 -2.53 -29.09
CA PHE A 474 19.15 -3.99 -29.19
C PHE A 474 19.53 -4.48 -30.59
N GLN A 475 19.93 -5.74 -30.69
CA GLN A 475 20.20 -6.43 -31.96
C GLN A 475 19.25 -7.61 -32.14
N LYS A 476 18.77 -7.83 -33.36
CA LYS A 476 17.84 -8.91 -33.68
C LYS A 476 17.98 -9.39 -35.13
N ASP A 477 18.13 -10.70 -35.28
CA ASP A 477 17.99 -11.38 -36.56
C ASP A 477 16.53 -11.31 -37.04
N VAL A 478 16.32 -10.77 -38.23
CA VAL A 478 15.00 -10.72 -38.90
C VAL A 478 15.05 -11.43 -40.25
N LYS A 479 13.89 -11.91 -40.72
CA LYS A 479 13.79 -12.56 -42.03
C LYS A 479 14.15 -11.56 -43.15
N ALA A 480 15.06 -11.98 -44.03
CA ALA A 480 15.53 -11.11 -45.12
C ALA A 480 14.40 -10.69 -46.07
N SER A 481 13.36 -11.52 -46.22
CA SER A 481 12.17 -11.20 -47.01
C SER A 481 11.42 -9.97 -46.50
N LEU A 482 11.37 -9.77 -45.17
CA LEU A 482 10.70 -8.63 -44.58
C LEU A 482 11.46 -7.33 -44.89
N VAL A 483 12.79 -7.36 -44.75
CA VAL A 483 13.65 -6.22 -45.06
C VAL A 483 13.59 -5.86 -46.55
N GLN A 484 13.46 -6.86 -47.43
CA GLN A 484 13.28 -6.65 -48.87
C GLN A 484 11.93 -5.98 -49.18
N GLU A 485 10.84 -6.44 -48.54
CA GLU A 485 9.50 -5.89 -48.70
C GLU A 485 9.44 -4.43 -48.22
N ILE A 486 9.98 -4.17 -47.04
CA ILE A 486 9.85 -2.89 -46.34
C ILE A 486 10.88 -1.85 -46.82
N GLY A 487 12.10 -2.28 -47.12
CA GLY A 487 13.16 -1.42 -47.64
C GLY A 487 13.15 -1.26 -49.16
N ASN A 488 12.25 -1.95 -49.87
CA ASN A 488 12.21 -2.04 -51.34
C ASN A 488 13.58 -2.43 -51.94
N ILE A 489 14.28 -3.36 -51.29
CA ILE A 489 15.63 -3.81 -51.66
C ILE A 489 15.53 -5.08 -52.52
N PRO A 490 16.39 -5.25 -53.55
CA PRO A 490 16.45 -6.49 -54.33
C PRO A 490 16.67 -7.73 -53.46
N SER A 491 16.28 -8.90 -53.98
CA SER A 491 16.41 -10.17 -53.26
C SER A 491 17.84 -10.43 -52.79
N LEU A 492 17.97 -10.63 -51.48
CA LEU A 492 19.21 -10.90 -50.78
C LEU A 492 19.32 -12.42 -50.64
N GLY A 493 20.42 -13.02 -51.11
CA GLY A 493 20.66 -14.48 -51.08
C GLY A 493 20.90 -15.05 -49.68
N VAL A 494 20.29 -14.48 -48.65
CA VAL A 494 20.41 -14.82 -47.23
C VAL A 494 19.03 -15.04 -46.62
N ASN A 495 18.94 -15.87 -45.59
CA ASN A 495 17.67 -16.15 -44.92
C ASN A 495 17.30 -15.08 -43.90
N ASN A 496 18.29 -14.62 -43.12
CA ASN A 496 18.13 -13.62 -42.07
C ASN A 496 19.17 -12.51 -42.23
N ILE A 497 18.83 -11.34 -41.70
CA ILE A 497 19.68 -10.15 -41.62
C ILE A 497 19.73 -9.74 -40.16
N ASP A 498 20.93 -9.47 -39.66
CA ASP A 498 21.10 -8.91 -38.32
C ASP A 498 20.77 -7.42 -38.36
N LEU A 499 19.71 -7.00 -37.66
CA LEU A 499 19.32 -5.61 -37.50
C LEU A 499 19.75 -5.08 -36.14
N GLU A 500 20.40 -3.92 -36.15
CA GLU A 500 20.64 -3.14 -34.96
C GLU A 500 19.62 -2.01 -34.84
N TYR A 501 18.96 -1.92 -33.69
CA TYR A 501 17.96 -0.92 -33.34
C TYR A 501 18.50 0.00 -32.27
N ARG A 502 18.51 1.31 -32.50
CA ARG A 502 18.88 2.35 -31.54
C ARG A 502 17.80 3.41 -31.48
N ASP A 503 17.26 3.68 -30.30
CA ASP A 503 16.28 4.74 -30.08
C ASP A 503 16.77 5.66 -28.98
N TRP A 504 16.84 6.95 -29.28
CA TRP A 504 17.15 7.99 -28.33
C TRP A 504 16.04 9.03 -28.28
N THR A 505 15.30 9.06 -27.18
CA THR A 505 14.13 9.91 -26.99
C THR A 505 14.37 10.95 -25.90
N GLN A 506 14.11 12.22 -26.22
CA GLN A 506 14.11 13.35 -25.28
C GLN A 506 12.71 13.98 -25.26
N GLN A 507 12.12 14.11 -24.08
CA GLN A 507 10.77 14.65 -23.92
C GLN A 507 10.75 15.72 -22.83
N LEU A 508 10.06 16.82 -23.13
CA LEU A 508 9.63 17.81 -22.14
C LEU A 508 8.11 17.78 -22.10
N TYR A 509 7.54 17.60 -20.91
CA TYR A 509 6.09 17.42 -20.78
C TYR A 509 5.48 18.14 -19.59
N VAL A 510 4.19 18.41 -19.75
CA VAL A 510 3.28 18.76 -18.67
C VAL A 510 2.28 17.63 -18.46
N GLN A 511 1.93 17.38 -17.21
CA GLN A 511 1.04 16.31 -16.80
C GLN A 511 -0.02 16.83 -15.84
N THR A 512 -1.25 16.37 -16.01
CA THR A 512 -2.32 16.56 -15.02
C THR A 512 -3.05 15.25 -14.76
N ARG A 513 -3.53 15.10 -13.52
CA ARG A 513 -4.25 13.90 -13.07
C ARG A 513 -5.68 14.28 -12.71
N ILE A 514 -6.63 13.81 -13.51
CA ILE A 514 -8.06 14.15 -13.33
C ILE A 514 -8.65 13.39 -12.14
N ASN A 515 -8.32 12.10 -11.99
CA ASN A 515 -8.81 11.25 -10.89
C ASN A 515 -7.77 10.19 -10.50
N LYS A 516 -8.15 9.20 -9.67
CA LYS A 516 -7.24 8.15 -9.16
C LYS A 516 -6.64 7.27 -10.28
N SER A 517 -7.25 7.20 -11.45
CA SER A 517 -6.85 6.27 -12.50
C SER A 517 -6.51 6.92 -13.83
N ILE A 518 -6.74 8.22 -14.04
CA ILE A 518 -6.54 8.89 -15.34
C ILE A 518 -5.41 9.92 -15.29
N ASN A 519 -4.42 9.72 -16.15
CA ASN A 519 -3.34 10.66 -16.46
C ASN A 519 -3.57 11.31 -17.82
N PHE A 520 -3.29 12.60 -17.92
CA PHE A 520 -3.12 13.29 -19.20
C PHE A 520 -1.72 13.88 -19.25
N ILE A 521 -0.97 13.58 -20.31
CA ILE A 521 0.36 14.12 -20.59
C ILE A 521 0.30 14.84 -21.93
N SER A 522 0.96 15.99 -22.04
CA SER A 522 1.25 16.60 -23.33
C SER A 522 2.62 17.26 -23.30
N GLY A 523 3.33 17.22 -24.42
CA GLY A 523 4.70 17.68 -24.46
C GLY A 523 5.26 17.82 -25.87
N ALA A 524 6.56 18.13 -25.91
CA ALA A 524 7.38 18.10 -27.11
C ALA A 524 8.40 16.97 -26.98
N GLU A 525 8.72 16.33 -28.09
CA GLU A 525 9.65 15.22 -28.19
C GLU A 525 10.67 15.49 -29.30
N ILE A 526 11.92 15.10 -29.02
CA ILE A 526 12.96 14.93 -30.02
C ILE A 526 13.39 13.47 -29.94
N LYS A 527 13.30 12.74 -31.04
CA LYS A 527 13.61 11.31 -31.14
C LYS A 527 14.61 11.09 -32.27
N THR A 528 15.71 10.41 -31.98
CA THR A 528 16.61 9.86 -33.00
C THR A 528 16.39 8.36 -33.00
N LEU A 529 15.92 7.82 -34.11
CA LEU A 529 15.68 6.39 -34.29
C LEU A 529 16.58 5.93 -35.42
N ASP A 530 17.53 5.05 -35.11
CA ASP A 530 18.44 4.42 -36.05
C ASP A 530 18.18 2.91 -36.10
N VAL A 531 18.06 2.36 -37.31
CA VAL A 531 17.72 0.96 -37.61
C VAL A 531 18.55 0.59 -38.83
N PHE A 532 19.60 -0.19 -38.64
CA PHE A 532 20.56 -0.45 -39.71
C PHE A 532 21.09 -1.88 -39.62
N THR A 533 21.78 -2.33 -40.67
CA THR A 533 22.49 -3.61 -40.70
C THR A 533 23.91 -3.45 -41.21
N GLU A 534 24.84 -4.15 -40.57
CA GLU A 534 26.23 -4.33 -41.06
C GLU A 534 26.34 -5.56 -41.97
N THR A 535 25.26 -6.34 -42.12
CA THR A 535 25.26 -7.58 -42.93
C THR A 535 25.17 -7.30 -44.44
N LEU A 536 24.71 -6.09 -44.81
CA LEU A 536 24.52 -5.66 -46.20
C LEU A 536 25.45 -4.48 -46.51
N THR A 537 26.24 -4.62 -47.58
CA THR A 537 27.01 -3.52 -48.16
C THR A 537 26.23 -2.89 -49.32
N THR A 538 26.00 -1.58 -49.29
CA THR A 538 25.45 -0.85 -50.44
C THR A 538 26.55 -0.66 -51.51
N PRO A 539 26.23 -0.57 -52.81
CA PRO A 539 27.22 -0.39 -53.87
C PRO A 539 27.79 1.03 -53.98
N ASP A 540 27.52 1.93 -53.02
CA ASP A 540 27.90 3.34 -53.10
C ASP A 540 29.31 3.56 -52.50
N PRO A 541 30.30 3.99 -53.30
CA PRO A 541 31.69 4.14 -52.85
C PRO A 541 31.92 5.30 -51.86
N ASP A 542 30.93 6.17 -51.62
CA ASP A 542 31.00 7.27 -50.66
C ASP A 542 30.21 7.00 -49.35
N ASP A 543 29.55 5.84 -49.23
CA ASP A 543 28.71 5.48 -48.07
C ASP A 543 29.43 4.52 -47.12
N ASN A 544 29.21 4.68 -45.81
CA ASN A 544 29.85 3.85 -44.79
C ASN A 544 29.39 2.38 -44.94
N ASP A 545 30.16 1.41 -44.41
CA ASP A 545 29.94 -0.05 -44.52
C ASP A 545 28.60 -0.60 -43.92
N ILE A 546 27.52 0.19 -43.85
CA ILE A 546 26.23 -0.11 -43.22
C ILE A 546 25.06 0.22 -44.17
N THR A 547 24.01 -0.60 -44.17
CA THR A 547 22.73 -0.26 -44.82
C THR A 547 21.77 0.29 -43.77
N ASP A 548 21.42 1.57 -43.89
CA ASP A 548 20.54 2.28 -42.95
C ASP A 548 19.08 2.29 -43.45
N PHE A 549 18.17 1.86 -42.59
CA PHE A 549 16.71 1.87 -42.82
C PHE A 549 16.01 3.00 -42.06
N SER A 550 16.78 3.83 -41.36
CA SER A 550 16.27 4.78 -40.40
C SER A 550 16.08 6.20 -40.90
N ASN A 551 15.60 7.04 -39.99
CA ASN A 551 15.01 8.32 -40.31
C ASN A 551 15.47 9.38 -39.32
N GLY A 552 16.78 9.61 -39.26
CA GLY A 552 17.46 10.62 -38.47
C GLY A 552 16.76 11.11 -37.20
N THR A 553 16.79 12.42 -36.97
CA THR A 553 16.18 13.03 -35.78
C THR A 553 14.83 13.66 -36.12
N LEU A 554 13.78 13.11 -35.52
CA LEU A 554 12.39 13.54 -35.61
C LEU A 554 12.02 14.47 -34.45
N GLY A 555 11.29 15.54 -34.75
CA GLY A 555 10.65 16.39 -33.75
C GLY A 555 9.14 16.25 -33.76
N SER A 556 8.52 16.04 -32.60
CA SER A 556 7.06 15.95 -32.50
C SER A 556 6.47 16.73 -31.32
N ILE A 557 5.20 17.09 -31.46
CA ILE A 557 4.34 17.40 -30.32
C ILE A 557 3.46 16.19 -30.05
N TYR A 558 3.21 15.88 -28.77
CA TYR A 558 2.50 14.65 -28.42
C TYR A 558 1.52 14.84 -27.27
N GLY A 559 0.58 13.91 -27.18
CA GLY A 559 -0.40 13.81 -26.11
C GLY A 559 -0.65 12.35 -25.75
N LYS A 560 -0.65 12.03 -24.45
CA LYS A 560 -0.93 10.69 -23.93
C LYS A 560 -2.05 10.70 -22.91
N VAL A 561 -2.91 9.70 -22.99
CA VAL A 561 -3.98 9.44 -22.02
C VAL A 561 -3.78 8.05 -21.45
N LEU A 562 -3.60 7.96 -20.14
CA LEU A 562 -3.48 6.67 -19.46
C LEU A 562 -4.56 6.53 -18.39
N LEU A 563 -5.50 5.63 -18.62
CA LEU A 563 -6.36 5.09 -17.58
C LEU A 563 -5.76 3.76 -17.09
N ASP A 564 -5.47 3.63 -15.81
CA ASP A 564 -5.04 2.35 -15.23
C ASP A 564 -5.69 2.12 -13.85
N SER A 565 -6.64 1.18 -13.83
CA SER A 565 -7.32 0.68 -12.65
C SER A 565 -7.08 -0.80 -12.39
N TYR A 566 -6.06 -1.39 -13.05
CA TYR A 566 -5.66 -2.76 -12.74
C TYR A 566 -5.14 -2.88 -11.31
N ASP A 567 -5.52 -3.98 -10.66
CA ASP A 567 -5.07 -4.37 -9.32
C ASP A 567 -3.61 -4.84 -9.31
N ASN A 568 -3.18 -5.55 -10.36
CA ASN A 568 -1.80 -6.01 -10.58
C ASN A 568 -1.30 -5.56 -11.97
N ALA A 569 -0.03 -5.15 -12.07
CA ALA A 569 0.55 -4.63 -13.30
C ALA A 569 0.85 -5.73 -14.36
N PHE A 570 1.11 -6.96 -13.92
CA PHE A 570 1.56 -8.07 -14.77
C PHE A 570 0.46 -9.10 -15.00
N LEU A 571 -0.23 -9.51 -13.95
CA LEU A 571 -1.32 -10.50 -13.97
C LEU A 571 -2.60 -9.87 -13.38
N PRO A 572 -3.22 -8.89 -14.05
CA PRO A 572 -4.40 -8.23 -13.54
C PRO A 572 -5.56 -9.22 -13.39
N SER A 573 -6.20 -9.20 -12.23
CA SER A 573 -7.39 -10.00 -11.92
C SER A 573 -8.67 -9.18 -12.08
N SER A 574 -8.56 -7.86 -12.01
CA SER A 574 -9.68 -6.93 -12.13
C SER A 574 -9.25 -5.56 -12.66
N GLY A 575 -10.17 -4.85 -13.31
CA GLY A 575 -10.01 -3.45 -13.68
C GLY A 575 -9.92 -3.19 -15.18
N TRP A 576 -9.53 -1.97 -15.53
CA TRP A 576 -9.40 -1.48 -16.90
C TRP A 576 -8.03 -0.83 -17.10
N ARG A 577 -7.51 -0.94 -18.32
CA ARG A 577 -6.39 -0.13 -18.80
C ARG A 577 -6.72 0.48 -20.15
N ILE A 578 -6.57 1.80 -20.29
CA ILE A 578 -6.70 2.50 -21.57
C ILE A 578 -5.41 3.30 -21.76
N ASP A 579 -4.69 3.03 -22.83
CA ASP A 579 -3.39 3.64 -23.15
C ASP A 579 -3.51 4.26 -24.54
N GLY A 580 -3.74 5.56 -24.58
CA GLY A 580 -3.86 6.36 -25.81
C GLY A 580 -2.62 7.20 -26.00
N ASP A 581 -2.03 7.16 -27.19
CA ASP A 581 -0.79 7.84 -27.55
C ASP A 581 -0.96 8.51 -28.91
N PHE A 582 -0.66 9.81 -29.01
CA PHE A 582 -0.78 10.57 -30.24
C PHE A 582 0.44 11.47 -30.41
N HIS A 583 1.05 11.42 -31.58
CA HIS A 583 2.18 12.24 -31.97
C HIS A 583 1.89 12.95 -33.30
N LEU A 584 2.25 14.23 -33.39
CA LEU A 584 2.31 14.99 -34.64
C LEU A 584 3.77 15.34 -34.90
N TYR A 585 4.36 14.73 -35.93
CA TYR A 585 5.75 14.94 -36.33
C TYR A 585 5.85 16.13 -37.27
N LEU A 586 6.71 17.08 -36.90
CA LEU A 586 6.77 18.42 -37.51
C LEU A 586 8.05 18.64 -38.33
N PHE A 587 9.12 17.92 -38.03
CA PHE A 587 10.37 18.03 -38.79
C PHE A 587 11.22 16.76 -38.67
N ASN A 588 12.12 16.58 -39.64
CA ASN A 588 13.19 15.60 -39.63
C ASN A 588 14.51 16.26 -40.08
N THR A 589 15.61 16.00 -39.38
CA THR A 589 16.92 16.60 -39.66
C THR A 589 17.60 16.09 -40.93
N GLU A 590 17.37 14.83 -41.34
CA GLU A 590 17.98 14.24 -42.53
C GLU A 590 17.26 14.65 -43.82
N PHE A 591 15.93 14.73 -43.79
CA PHE A 591 15.12 15.06 -44.98
C PHE A 591 14.96 16.57 -45.21
N GLY A 592 15.23 17.40 -44.19
CA GLY A 592 15.16 18.87 -44.30
C GLY A 592 13.80 19.34 -44.82
N GLU A 593 13.78 20.14 -45.90
CA GLU A 593 12.54 20.64 -46.54
C GLU A 593 11.73 19.58 -47.29
N ARG A 594 12.23 18.34 -47.43
CA ARG A 594 11.50 17.23 -48.08
C ARG A 594 10.67 16.40 -47.11
N PHE A 595 10.73 16.70 -45.81
CA PHE A 595 9.95 16.01 -44.80
C PHE A 595 8.47 16.36 -44.93
N ASN A 596 7.60 15.35 -45.08
CA ASN A 596 6.16 15.52 -44.98
C ASN A 596 5.73 15.37 -43.53
N GLU A 597 5.00 16.37 -43.02
CA GLU A 597 4.37 16.28 -41.70
C GLU A 597 3.39 15.11 -41.68
N PHE A 598 3.47 14.29 -40.63
CA PHE A 598 2.58 13.15 -40.45
C PHE A 598 2.18 13.03 -38.98
N SER A 599 1.10 12.31 -38.73
CA SER A 599 0.63 12.02 -37.39
C SER A 599 0.53 10.53 -37.15
N MET A 600 0.76 10.13 -35.91
CA MET A 600 0.66 8.74 -35.49
C MET A 600 -0.22 8.65 -34.26
N ALA A 601 -1.19 7.75 -34.29
CA ALA A 601 -2.12 7.54 -33.19
C ALA A 601 -2.19 6.06 -32.82
N GLN A 602 -2.16 5.78 -31.52
CA GLN A 602 -2.32 4.44 -30.96
C GLN A 602 -3.34 4.46 -29.83
N LEU A 603 -4.14 3.41 -29.75
CA LEU A 603 -5.07 3.18 -28.66
C LEU A 603 -5.06 1.71 -28.26
N GLN A 604 -4.73 1.45 -27.00
CA GLN A 604 -4.87 0.15 -26.38
C GLN A 604 -5.94 0.17 -25.30
N VAL A 605 -6.86 -0.78 -25.33
CA VAL A 605 -7.93 -0.95 -24.34
C VAL A 605 -7.89 -2.37 -23.79
N GLY A 606 -7.71 -2.50 -22.48
CA GLY A 606 -7.66 -3.76 -21.76
C GLY A 606 -8.69 -3.83 -20.63
N ARG A 607 -9.21 -5.04 -20.38
CA ARG A 607 -10.09 -5.35 -19.26
C ARG A 607 -9.72 -6.70 -18.66
N ALA A 608 -9.72 -6.78 -17.33
CA ALA A 608 -9.60 -8.01 -16.57
C ALA A 608 -10.82 -8.19 -15.66
N GLN A 609 -11.30 -9.43 -15.52
CA GLN A 609 -12.37 -9.77 -14.60
C GLN A 609 -12.25 -11.21 -14.09
N SER A 610 -12.26 -11.37 -12.77
CA SER A 610 -12.14 -12.66 -12.09
C SER A 610 -13.49 -13.22 -11.64
N PHE A 611 -13.59 -14.55 -11.65
CA PHE A 611 -14.73 -15.37 -11.27
C PHE A 611 -14.20 -16.55 -10.44
N GLY A 612 -13.96 -16.31 -9.15
CA GLY A 612 -13.19 -17.25 -8.32
C GLY A 612 -11.74 -17.31 -8.80
N ASN A 613 -11.21 -18.51 -9.02
CA ASN A 613 -9.83 -18.73 -9.49
C ASN A 613 -9.66 -18.55 -11.01
N LEU A 614 -10.72 -18.21 -11.74
CA LEU A 614 -10.69 -18.00 -13.18
C LEU A 614 -10.72 -16.51 -13.50
N THR A 615 -9.73 -16.01 -14.21
CA THR A 615 -9.70 -14.63 -14.71
C THR A 615 -9.78 -14.62 -16.23
N LEU A 616 -10.70 -13.81 -16.76
CA LEU A 616 -10.79 -13.53 -18.19
C LEU A 616 -10.16 -12.16 -18.47
N ARG A 617 -9.27 -12.11 -19.47
CA ARG A 617 -8.64 -10.86 -19.94
C ARG A 617 -8.90 -10.65 -21.42
N GLY A 618 -9.22 -9.41 -21.77
CA GLY A 618 -9.35 -8.97 -23.16
C GLY A 618 -8.51 -7.72 -23.39
N ASN A 619 -7.84 -7.63 -24.53
CA ASN A 619 -7.06 -6.47 -24.94
C ASN A 619 -7.27 -6.21 -26.43
N ALA A 620 -7.57 -4.96 -26.78
CA ALA A 620 -7.65 -4.48 -28.15
C ALA A 620 -6.57 -3.40 -28.34
N HIS A 621 -5.92 -3.39 -29.49
CA HIS A 621 -4.93 -2.40 -29.89
C HIS A 621 -5.21 -1.96 -31.32
N ILE A 622 -5.29 -0.64 -31.53
CA ILE A 622 -5.39 -0.01 -32.83
C ILE A 622 -4.24 0.98 -32.95
N GLY A 623 -3.57 0.99 -34.09
CA GLY A 623 -2.52 1.93 -34.44
C GLY A 623 -2.68 2.39 -35.87
N ILE A 624 -2.45 3.68 -36.13
CA ILE A 624 -2.57 4.29 -37.45
C ILE A 624 -1.51 5.38 -37.60
N THR A 625 -0.88 5.39 -38.77
CA THR A 625 -0.11 6.53 -39.28
C THR A 625 -0.95 7.25 -40.33
N ILE A 626 -1.04 8.58 -40.24
CA ILE A 626 -1.81 9.42 -41.16
C ILE A 626 -0.86 10.45 -41.75
N GLY A 627 -0.73 10.42 -43.08
CA GLY A 627 0.27 11.16 -43.85
C GLY A 627 1.15 10.19 -44.62
N ASP A 628 1.84 10.69 -45.64
CA ASP A 628 2.78 9.87 -46.41
C ASP A 628 4.14 9.87 -45.69
N THR A 629 4.44 8.77 -45.02
CA THR A 629 5.74 8.55 -44.41
C THR A 629 6.58 7.75 -45.39
N ASP A 630 7.54 8.41 -46.05
CA ASP A 630 8.62 7.76 -46.81
C ASP A 630 9.56 6.92 -45.89
N ASN A 631 9.10 6.51 -44.71
CA ASN A 631 9.89 5.97 -43.61
C ASN A 631 9.20 4.79 -42.95
N SER A 632 9.69 3.61 -43.29
CA SER A 632 9.20 2.34 -42.74
C SER A 632 9.79 1.97 -41.38
N ALA A 633 10.81 2.67 -40.87
CA ALA A 633 11.32 2.44 -39.52
C ALA A 633 10.28 2.79 -38.43
N MET A 634 9.29 3.62 -38.77
CA MET A 634 8.20 4.00 -37.89
C MET A 634 6.95 3.14 -38.06
N ASP A 635 6.96 2.12 -38.92
CA ASP A 635 5.83 1.22 -39.10
C ASP A 635 5.51 0.42 -37.84
N PHE A 636 4.29 -0.11 -37.79
CA PHE A 636 3.89 -1.05 -36.76
C PHE A 636 4.40 -2.43 -37.09
N PHE A 637 5.19 -3.03 -36.19
CA PHE A 637 5.71 -4.38 -36.39
C PHE A 637 5.12 -5.36 -35.39
N LEU A 638 4.62 -6.50 -35.85
CA LEU A 638 4.09 -7.56 -34.98
C LEU A 638 5.11 -8.65 -34.69
N GLY A 639 5.04 -9.20 -33.47
CA GLY A 639 5.75 -10.42 -33.09
C GLY A 639 6.41 -10.36 -31.72
N GLY A 640 6.75 -11.53 -31.19
CA GLY A 640 7.44 -11.71 -29.91
C GLY A 640 6.53 -11.57 -28.68
N TYR A 641 7.08 -11.90 -27.51
CA TYR A 641 6.41 -11.75 -26.21
C TYR A 641 7.41 -11.45 -25.09
N GLY A 642 6.93 -10.88 -23.99
CA GLY A 642 7.68 -10.71 -22.75
C GLY A 642 8.34 -9.34 -22.57
N SER A 643 8.73 -8.68 -23.67
CA SER A 643 9.28 -7.32 -23.60
C SER A 643 8.21 -6.27 -23.29
N ARG A 644 8.63 -5.11 -22.77
CA ARG A 644 7.77 -3.92 -22.82
C ARG A 644 7.53 -3.51 -24.29
N ARG A 645 6.46 -2.76 -24.54
CA ARG A 645 6.28 -2.11 -25.85
C ARG A 645 7.42 -1.11 -26.06
N ILE A 646 8.13 -1.25 -27.17
CA ILE A 646 9.18 -0.34 -27.63
C ILE A 646 8.66 0.27 -28.93
N ASN A 647 8.42 1.58 -28.91
CA ASN A 647 7.80 2.31 -30.03
C ASN A 647 6.59 1.55 -30.61
N ASN A 648 6.69 1.18 -31.88
CA ASN A 648 5.61 0.58 -32.66
C ASN A 648 5.74 -0.95 -32.77
N LEU A 649 6.63 -1.57 -31.98
CA LEU A 649 6.77 -3.01 -31.87
C LEU A 649 5.64 -3.58 -30.98
N VAL A 650 4.73 -4.32 -31.59
CA VAL A 650 3.53 -4.88 -30.96
C VAL A 650 3.70 -6.38 -30.70
N PRO A 651 3.81 -6.81 -29.42
CA PRO A 651 3.97 -8.23 -29.09
C PRO A 651 2.87 -9.11 -29.67
N PHE A 652 3.20 -10.25 -30.26
CA PHE A 652 2.25 -11.15 -30.90
C PHE A 652 2.72 -12.62 -30.83
N PHE A 653 1.91 -13.49 -30.21
CA PHE A 653 2.17 -14.93 -30.08
C PHE A 653 2.25 -15.65 -31.43
N GLY A 654 3.12 -16.67 -31.51
CA GLY A 654 3.29 -17.51 -32.69
C GLY A 654 4.18 -16.93 -33.78
N TYR A 655 4.76 -15.75 -33.56
CA TYR A 655 5.67 -15.05 -34.47
C TYR A 655 6.84 -14.50 -33.67
N ASP A 656 8.05 -14.50 -34.25
CA ASP A 656 9.22 -13.86 -33.63
C ASP A 656 9.11 -12.33 -33.68
N PHE A 657 9.86 -11.59 -32.88
CA PHE A 657 9.91 -10.13 -32.95
C PHE A 657 10.20 -9.62 -34.37
N ILE A 658 9.51 -8.55 -34.78
CA ILE A 658 9.68 -7.91 -36.10
C ILE A 658 9.43 -8.92 -37.24
N SER A 659 8.24 -9.56 -37.26
CA SER A 659 7.89 -10.57 -38.28
C SER A 659 7.06 -10.04 -39.44
N ALA A 660 6.25 -9.00 -39.23
CA ALA A 660 5.46 -8.34 -40.26
C ALA A 660 5.20 -6.88 -39.89
N GLY A 661 5.15 -5.99 -40.88
CA GLY A 661 5.10 -4.53 -40.72
C GLY A 661 4.00 -3.86 -41.55
N GLY A 662 3.67 -2.61 -41.21
CA GLY A 662 2.82 -1.72 -42.02
C GLY A 662 2.39 -0.45 -41.27
N ASP A 663 1.83 0.52 -41.98
CA ASP A 663 1.44 1.83 -41.44
C ASP A 663 0.23 1.80 -40.48
N THR A 664 -0.54 0.71 -40.52
CA THR A 664 -1.78 0.55 -39.76
C THR A 664 -1.88 -0.85 -39.16
N ILE A 665 -2.32 -0.92 -37.90
CA ILE A 665 -2.53 -2.18 -37.19
C ILE A 665 -3.85 -2.22 -36.44
N ILE A 666 -4.50 -3.38 -36.46
CA ILE A 666 -5.56 -3.75 -35.53
C ILE A 666 -5.26 -5.11 -34.92
N LYS A 667 -5.37 -5.22 -33.60
CA LYS A 667 -5.07 -6.44 -32.85
C LYS A 667 -6.09 -6.65 -31.73
N ALA A 668 -6.52 -7.89 -31.56
CA ALA A 668 -7.25 -8.37 -30.39
C ALA A 668 -6.48 -9.51 -29.71
N LEU A 669 -6.50 -9.54 -28.38
CA LEU A 669 -5.94 -10.57 -27.52
C LEU A 669 -6.98 -10.97 -26.48
N PHE A 670 -7.17 -12.27 -26.33
CA PHE A 670 -7.99 -12.88 -25.30
C PHE A 670 -7.14 -13.84 -24.49
N GLU A 671 -7.27 -13.78 -23.17
CA GLU A 671 -6.59 -14.71 -22.27
C GLU A 671 -7.55 -15.28 -21.23
N ILE A 672 -7.36 -16.55 -20.93
CA ILE A 672 -8.01 -17.28 -19.85
C ILE A 672 -6.91 -17.69 -18.88
N ASP A 673 -7.00 -17.20 -17.66
CA ASP A 673 -6.03 -17.45 -16.61
C ASP A 673 -6.71 -18.23 -15.48
N TYR A 674 -6.11 -19.35 -15.09
CA TYR A 674 -6.59 -20.18 -14.00
C TYR A 674 -5.53 -20.27 -12.90
N GLU A 675 -5.85 -19.73 -11.72
CA GLU A 675 -5.02 -19.78 -10.52
C GLU A 675 -5.18 -21.15 -9.82
N ILE A 676 -4.22 -22.06 -10.04
CA ILE A 676 -4.27 -23.42 -9.46
C ILE A 676 -3.92 -23.39 -7.98
N PHE A 677 -2.87 -22.65 -7.65
CA PHE A 677 -2.41 -22.37 -6.29
C PHE A 677 -2.20 -20.88 -6.16
N LYS A 678 -2.22 -20.37 -4.92
CA LYS A 678 -1.99 -18.94 -4.64
C LYS A 678 -0.75 -18.45 -5.42
N LYS A 679 -0.90 -17.44 -6.28
CA LYS A 679 0.17 -16.85 -7.14
C LYS A 679 0.73 -17.74 -8.26
N ASN A 680 0.03 -18.80 -8.66
CA ASN A 680 0.47 -19.73 -9.71
C ASN A 680 -0.63 -19.95 -10.75
N HIS A 681 -0.30 -19.64 -12.01
CA HIS A 681 -1.26 -19.39 -13.08
C HIS A 681 -1.00 -20.30 -14.29
N ILE A 682 -2.05 -20.92 -14.81
CA ILE A 682 -2.03 -21.45 -16.18
C ILE A 682 -2.81 -20.50 -17.08
N ILE A 683 -2.16 -20.02 -18.12
CA ILE A 683 -2.69 -18.99 -19.02
C ILE A 683 -2.80 -19.55 -20.42
N PHE A 684 -4.02 -19.57 -20.95
CA PHE A 684 -4.29 -19.82 -22.36
C PHE A 684 -4.52 -18.47 -23.03
N SER A 685 -3.78 -18.19 -24.11
CA SER A 685 -3.87 -16.92 -24.84
C SER A 685 -4.19 -17.17 -26.31
N SER A 686 -4.99 -16.29 -26.91
CA SER A 686 -5.25 -16.26 -28.35
C SER A 686 -5.24 -14.83 -28.84
N ASN A 687 -4.54 -14.55 -29.93
CA ASN A 687 -4.51 -13.23 -30.54
C ASN A 687 -4.78 -13.26 -32.04
N PHE A 688 -5.31 -12.16 -32.53
CA PHE A 688 -5.73 -11.96 -33.91
C PHE A 688 -5.28 -10.56 -34.33
N ALA A 689 -4.67 -10.41 -35.49
CA ALA A 689 -4.28 -9.10 -36.00
C ALA A 689 -4.34 -9.00 -37.52
N SER A 690 -4.47 -7.76 -37.98
CA SER A 690 -4.18 -7.34 -39.35
C SER A 690 -3.21 -6.16 -39.26
N VAL A 691 -2.07 -6.25 -39.96
CA VAL A 691 -1.09 -5.16 -40.12
C VAL A 691 -0.81 -5.02 -41.61
N GLU A 692 -1.10 -3.86 -42.17
CA GLU A 692 -1.00 -3.55 -43.60
C GLU A 692 -0.96 -2.03 -43.78
N ASP A 693 -0.45 -1.59 -44.92
CA ASP A 693 -0.53 -0.19 -45.31
C ASP A 693 -1.96 0.20 -45.71
N ASN A 694 -2.41 1.36 -45.26
CA ASN A 694 -3.72 1.95 -45.57
C ASN A 694 -4.92 1.03 -45.25
N LEU A 695 -4.81 0.19 -44.20
CA LEU A 695 -5.82 -0.81 -43.83
C LEU A 695 -7.25 -0.22 -43.71
N PHE A 696 -7.37 1.02 -43.22
CA PHE A 696 -8.65 1.70 -42.99
C PHE A 696 -9.28 2.33 -44.24
N GLU A 697 -8.57 2.40 -45.37
CA GLU A 697 -9.14 2.89 -46.63
C GLU A 697 -10.06 1.86 -47.30
N THR A 698 -9.84 0.57 -47.00
CA THR A 698 -10.71 -0.53 -47.45
C THR A 698 -11.87 -0.74 -46.46
N LYS A 699 -12.95 -1.45 -46.84
CA LYS A 699 -14.06 -1.78 -45.91
C LYS A 699 -13.87 -3.12 -45.17
N ASP A 700 -12.75 -3.79 -45.40
CA ASP A 700 -12.51 -5.19 -45.03
C ASP A 700 -11.50 -5.32 -43.87
N TRP A 701 -11.66 -4.50 -42.83
CA TRP A 701 -10.70 -4.40 -41.70
C TRP A 701 -10.49 -5.71 -40.94
N PHE A 702 -11.50 -6.61 -40.96
CA PHE A 702 -11.55 -7.83 -40.14
C PHE A 702 -11.95 -9.10 -40.90
N THR A 703 -12.29 -9.01 -42.18
CA THR A 703 -12.98 -10.09 -42.90
C THR A 703 -12.14 -11.37 -43.01
N ASN A 704 -10.82 -11.28 -42.83
CA ASN A 704 -9.93 -12.37 -42.45
C ASN A 704 -8.77 -11.81 -41.60
N ALA A 705 -8.78 -11.98 -40.27
CA ALA A 705 -7.59 -11.67 -39.47
C ALA A 705 -6.38 -12.42 -40.07
N ARG A 706 -5.43 -11.68 -40.66
CA ARG A 706 -4.34 -12.28 -41.47
C ARG A 706 -3.32 -13.01 -40.60
N TYR A 707 -3.18 -12.56 -39.36
CA TYR A 707 -2.27 -13.15 -38.38
C TYR A 707 -3.07 -13.70 -37.21
N THR A 708 -2.82 -14.97 -36.88
CA THR A 708 -3.41 -15.62 -35.70
C THR A 708 -2.35 -16.33 -34.90
N GLY A 709 -2.43 -16.25 -33.58
CA GLY A 709 -1.49 -16.89 -32.68
C GLY A 709 -2.18 -17.41 -31.43
N TYR A 710 -1.61 -18.48 -30.89
CA TYR A 710 -2.09 -19.15 -29.70
C TYR A 710 -0.93 -19.41 -28.76
N ALA A 711 -1.20 -19.40 -27.46
CA ALA A 711 -0.21 -19.75 -26.45
C ALA A 711 -0.82 -20.51 -25.29
N ILE A 712 -0.04 -21.40 -24.70
CA ILE A 712 -0.26 -21.96 -23.38
C ILE A 712 0.97 -21.67 -22.53
N GLY A 713 0.75 -21.18 -21.31
CA GLY A 713 1.83 -20.77 -20.45
C GLY A 713 1.58 -21.03 -18.98
N TYR A 714 2.68 -21.05 -18.24
CA TYR A 714 2.71 -21.05 -16.79
C TYR A 714 3.29 -19.73 -16.30
N GLY A 715 2.60 -19.08 -15.37
CA GLY A 715 3.03 -17.84 -14.72
C GLY A 715 3.10 -18.00 -13.20
N MET A 716 4.11 -17.39 -12.58
CA MET A 716 4.27 -17.37 -11.12
C MET A 716 4.63 -15.97 -10.65
N GLU A 717 3.92 -15.46 -9.63
CA GLU A 717 4.28 -14.18 -9.01
C GLU A 717 5.34 -14.39 -7.93
N THR A 718 6.51 -13.76 -8.10
CA THR A 718 7.63 -13.83 -7.14
C THR A 718 8.02 -12.45 -6.63
N PHE A 719 8.81 -12.41 -5.56
CA PHE A 719 9.36 -11.14 -5.05
C PHE A 719 10.38 -10.49 -6.01
N LEU A 720 10.96 -11.25 -6.94
CA LEU A 720 11.87 -10.76 -7.97
C LEU A 720 11.14 -10.28 -9.24
N GLY A 721 9.81 -10.33 -9.25
CA GLY A 721 8.96 -10.08 -10.41
C GLY A 721 8.27 -11.37 -10.92
N PRO A 722 7.39 -11.25 -11.93
CA PRO A 722 6.73 -12.41 -12.52
C PRO A 722 7.73 -13.32 -13.25
N ILE A 723 7.49 -14.62 -13.18
CA ILE A 723 8.18 -15.63 -13.99
C ILE A 723 7.13 -16.23 -14.92
N GLU A 724 7.36 -16.18 -16.23
CA GLU A 724 6.44 -16.74 -17.22
C GLU A 724 7.20 -17.58 -18.24
N VAL A 725 6.66 -18.77 -18.53
CA VAL A 725 7.09 -19.60 -19.64
C VAL A 725 5.86 -19.86 -20.51
N LYS A 726 5.94 -19.53 -21.80
CA LYS A 726 4.84 -19.71 -22.75
C LYS A 726 5.31 -20.46 -23.98
N TYR A 727 4.64 -21.55 -24.31
CA TYR A 727 4.73 -22.15 -25.65
C TYR A 727 3.69 -21.49 -26.55
N THR A 728 4.12 -21.00 -27.70
CA THR A 728 3.30 -20.25 -28.65
C THR A 728 3.37 -20.90 -30.02
N PHE A 729 2.28 -20.82 -30.78
CA PHE A 729 2.22 -21.36 -32.13
C PHE A 729 1.22 -20.57 -32.98
N SER A 730 1.40 -20.63 -34.29
CA SER A 730 0.49 -20.04 -35.27
C SER A 730 0.15 -21.09 -36.33
N PRO A 731 -1.12 -21.26 -36.74
CA PRO A 731 -1.47 -22.13 -37.86
C PRO A 731 -0.86 -21.69 -39.20
N GLN A 732 -0.38 -20.44 -39.30
CA GLN A 732 0.26 -19.88 -40.48
C GLN A 732 1.80 -20.01 -40.47
N GLN A 733 2.38 -20.55 -39.39
CA GLN A 733 3.82 -20.81 -39.28
C GLN A 733 4.07 -22.30 -39.08
N ASP A 734 5.21 -22.81 -39.57
CA ASP A 734 5.52 -24.24 -39.51
C ASP A 734 6.02 -24.69 -38.13
N ASP A 735 6.59 -23.78 -37.33
CA ASP A 735 7.22 -24.08 -36.03
C ASP A 735 6.61 -23.28 -34.87
N GLY A 736 6.55 -23.91 -33.69
CA GLY A 736 6.20 -23.25 -32.43
C GLY A 736 7.42 -22.67 -31.71
N GLN A 737 7.19 -21.70 -30.82
CA GLN A 737 8.23 -20.97 -30.10
C GLN A 737 7.99 -21.01 -28.59
N VAL A 738 9.06 -21.07 -27.79
CA VAL A 738 8.98 -21.00 -26.32
C VAL A 738 9.56 -19.66 -25.86
N PHE A 739 8.73 -18.82 -25.27
CA PHE A 739 9.15 -17.58 -24.64
C PHE A 739 9.34 -17.78 -23.15
N VAL A 740 10.45 -17.24 -22.62
CA VAL A 740 10.74 -17.17 -21.20
C VAL A 740 10.88 -15.70 -20.81
N ASN A 741 10.10 -15.28 -19.81
CA ASN A 741 10.20 -13.97 -19.20
C ASN A 741 10.49 -14.14 -17.70
N LEU A 742 11.56 -13.52 -17.21
CA LEU A 742 11.92 -13.56 -15.79
C LEU A 742 12.02 -12.14 -15.26
N GLY A 743 11.33 -11.84 -14.18
CA GLY A 743 11.46 -10.57 -13.48
C GLY A 743 10.60 -9.44 -14.06
N PHE A 744 11.01 -8.20 -13.81
CA PHE A 744 10.18 -7.04 -14.11
C PHE A 744 10.36 -6.54 -15.54
N ARG A 745 9.25 -6.36 -16.27
CA ARG A 745 9.26 -5.71 -17.58
C ARG A 745 9.53 -4.21 -17.41
N PHE A 746 10.63 -3.70 -17.95
CA PHE A 746 11.04 -2.30 -17.75
C PHE A 746 11.32 -1.51 -19.01
#